data_AF-A0A7X8JWU4-F1
#
_entry.id   AF-A0A7X8JWU4-F1
#
_cell.length_a   1.000
_cell.length_b   1.000
_cell.length_c   1.000
_cell.angle_alpha   90.00
_cell.angle_beta   90.00
_cell.angle_gamma   90.00
#
_symmetry.space_group_name_H-M   'P 1'
#
loop_
_entity.id
_entity.type
_entity.pdbx_description
1 polymer ?
#
loop_
_entity_poly.entity_id
_entity_poly.type
_entity_poly.pdbx_seq_one_letter_code
_entity_poly.pdbx_strand_id
1 'polypeptide(L)'
;MLDFSAASVNLSDIDVSVLKNAVNYIIGVQNKNGCWSYLDGDDGEISLTAQVVIALSNFQKKINLTSDQLQTSMRKAGEYLVSVQKTDKTWGTDEASIKDTLLAFQAVLNTLGADFADSVDASIIGVQDNNGSWYGSPYLTALAIKAIMYYKDMPYAKINEITLLKDENGSKIECYNYNAYEAFEIQVDATYANIDAELLYFVKLSDASFISLQLEEQAAWNTKNCVPGNYSIIVQVKDKSTGLIVSGSEKQFTIAPSFKVSTVIVTTDKKNTRIDTPVKVNSEVTVVTESNIDRTLDLKLTVTNEDIVVASESNTVECTSVNQVKLIKGISFEPDVTSVKEYTFEVQVAEDSNIVFEADTLFKVLPPIPPTRIDISQNLDKLVLYPGDDSVSASFKLLGEGTPEGPQRVPIDLVLILDSSGSMSGTPWTKTKEAAKNVADMIQDEDRCAVVRFASSASTQVSLINDKEFVKKSITDMSFSGGGTAMDAGIQQALGEVKDVSTEREVVFMLLSDGVPNSQSAVYTKVSTAIQKGIKIFTLGLGGVNGAFMQDIATKTGGTYKYSPTAQDLNTIMTDLAGEIFDTAGKNVIFETTIPSNQMTVDTAQILPVPSAVINNEDGSKTLKWTMDKLVMGEEKVFEITYNGANLVSDTNVLLTKNTKLTYNDRNGTEVIENIQDLQIPVSKYLIDSEVLTNKQTYKANENMEITNITKNMTSYSSTLTGEVIISDSDGNRVAVAESDISNTWLANESKELSFIWNTSNTMAGKYKVQVVWKLLKNQANFV
;
A
#
# COMPACT_ATOMS: atom_id res chain seq x y z
N MET A 1 -3.59 -36.72 -9.44
CA MET A 1 -3.36 -37.52 -8.22
C MET A 1 -4.42 -37.07 -7.24
N LEU A 2 -5.29 -37.97 -6.78
CA LEU A 2 -6.41 -37.62 -5.91
C LEU A 2 -5.93 -37.32 -4.48
N ASP A 3 -6.31 -36.17 -3.93
CA ASP A 3 -6.00 -35.81 -2.55
C ASP A 3 -7.07 -36.37 -1.62
N PHE A 4 -6.66 -37.18 -0.64
CA PHE A 4 -7.55 -37.83 0.32
C PHE A 4 -7.13 -37.37 1.71
N SER A 5 -8.01 -36.68 2.44
CA SER A 5 -7.76 -36.28 3.82
C SER A 5 -7.84 -37.49 4.76
N ALA A 6 -6.90 -37.61 5.70
CA ALA A 6 -6.80 -38.73 6.63
C ALA A 6 -7.06 -38.26 8.07
N ALA A 7 -8.16 -38.71 8.67
CA ALA A 7 -8.29 -38.71 10.12
C ALA A 7 -7.62 -39.97 10.67
N SER A 8 -6.73 -39.81 11.66
CA SER A 8 -5.83 -40.85 12.17
C SER A 8 -6.56 -42.10 12.64
N VAL A 9 -6.45 -43.19 11.88
CA VAL A 9 -6.78 -44.55 12.33
C VAL A 9 -5.53 -45.42 12.20
N ASN A 10 -5.13 -46.02 13.32
CA ASN A 10 -3.96 -46.89 13.41
C ASN A 10 -4.34 -48.30 12.92
N LEU A 11 -4.30 -48.53 11.61
CA LEU A 11 -4.48 -49.85 10.97
C LEU A 11 -3.10 -50.43 10.66
N SER A 12 -2.51 -51.14 11.61
CA SER A 12 -1.11 -51.53 11.59
C SER A 12 -0.71 -52.68 10.64
N ASP A 13 -1.49 -53.05 9.62
CA ASP A 13 -1.09 -54.12 8.66
C ASP A 13 -1.75 -54.08 7.26
N ILE A 14 -2.47 -53.01 6.88
CA ILE A 14 -3.03 -52.88 5.52
C ILE A 14 -2.28 -51.78 4.77
N ASP A 15 -1.69 -52.10 3.62
CA ASP A 15 -1.12 -51.10 2.73
C ASP A 15 -2.24 -50.29 2.07
N VAL A 16 -2.66 -49.24 2.76
CA VAL A 16 -3.70 -48.28 2.34
C VAL A 16 -3.38 -47.69 0.97
N SER A 17 -2.11 -47.65 0.55
CA SER A 17 -1.70 -47.14 -0.77
C SER A 17 -2.17 -48.04 -1.92
N VAL A 18 -2.18 -49.36 -1.72
CA VAL A 18 -2.65 -50.34 -2.72
C VAL A 18 -4.16 -50.18 -2.95
N LEU A 19 -4.93 -50.03 -1.87
CA LEU A 19 -6.37 -49.82 -1.96
C LEU A 19 -6.72 -48.48 -2.61
N LYS A 20 -5.98 -47.40 -2.28
CA LYS A 20 -6.13 -46.09 -2.94
C LYS A 20 -5.92 -46.18 -4.46
N ASN A 21 -4.89 -46.89 -4.91
CA ASN A 21 -4.64 -47.08 -6.34
C ASN A 21 -5.76 -47.86 -7.04
N ALA A 22 -6.31 -48.90 -6.40
CA ALA A 22 -7.44 -49.64 -6.92
C ALA A 22 -8.71 -48.78 -7.03
N VAL A 23 -8.98 -47.94 -6.02
CA VAL A 23 -10.10 -46.99 -6.03
C VAL A 23 -9.93 -45.96 -7.15
N ASN A 24 -8.74 -45.39 -7.31
CA ASN A 24 -8.45 -44.45 -8.39
C ASN A 24 -8.65 -45.07 -9.78
N TYR A 25 -8.26 -46.33 -9.96
CA TYR A 25 -8.50 -47.06 -11.21
C TYR A 25 -10.01 -47.24 -11.48
N ILE A 26 -10.77 -47.74 -10.51
CA ILE A 26 -12.22 -47.94 -10.64
C ILE A 26 -12.94 -46.64 -11.00
N ILE A 27 -12.59 -45.53 -10.34
CA ILE A 27 -13.16 -44.20 -10.63
C ILE A 27 -12.78 -43.77 -12.06
N GLY A 28 -11.53 -44.01 -12.48
CA GLY A 28 -11.03 -43.61 -13.79
C GLY A 28 -11.65 -44.35 -14.97
N VAL A 29 -12.19 -45.55 -14.77
CA VAL A 29 -12.84 -46.38 -15.80
C VAL A 29 -14.37 -46.34 -15.74
N GLN A 30 -14.97 -45.44 -14.94
CA GLN A 30 -16.42 -45.30 -14.88
C GLN A 30 -16.98 -44.68 -16.17
N ASN A 31 -18.05 -45.26 -16.71
CA ASN A 31 -18.71 -44.71 -17.89
C ASN A 31 -19.34 -43.34 -17.62
N LYS A 32 -19.55 -42.54 -18.67
CA LYS A 32 -20.14 -41.19 -18.55
C LYS A 32 -21.51 -41.18 -17.87
N ASN A 33 -22.31 -42.21 -18.10
CA ASN A 33 -23.63 -42.40 -17.49
C ASN A 33 -23.56 -42.92 -16.05
N GLY A 34 -22.37 -43.21 -15.49
CA GLY A 34 -22.18 -43.64 -14.10
C GLY A 34 -22.11 -45.14 -13.87
N CYS A 35 -22.31 -45.98 -14.89
CA CYS A 35 -22.22 -47.44 -14.73
C CYS A 35 -20.78 -47.94 -14.85
N TRP A 36 -20.59 -49.22 -14.49
CA TRP A 36 -19.41 -50.00 -14.84
C TRP A 36 -19.81 -51.21 -15.69
N SER A 37 -18.88 -51.59 -16.57
CA SER A 37 -18.94 -52.76 -17.44
C SER A 37 -17.73 -53.68 -17.15
N TYR A 38 -17.82 -54.96 -17.53
CA TYR A 38 -16.71 -55.90 -17.35
C TYR A 38 -15.52 -55.60 -18.27
N LEU A 39 -15.80 -55.01 -19.43
CA LEU A 39 -14.83 -54.57 -20.42
C LEU A 39 -15.07 -53.09 -20.74
N ASP A 40 -14.00 -52.36 -21.03
CA ASP A 40 -14.04 -50.94 -21.34
C ASP A 40 -14.85 -50.69 -22.63
N GLY A 41 -15.88 -49.84 -22.55
CA GLY A 41 -16.76 -49.48 -23.67
C GLY A 41 -18.04 -50.32 -23.87
N ASP A 42 -18.27 -51.35 -23.06
CA ASP A 42 -19.50 -52.15 -23.10
C ASP A 42 -20.69 -51.49 -22.38
N ASP A 43 -21.91 -51.97 -22.67
CA ASP A 43 -23.14 -51.58 -21.97
C ASP A 43 -23.03 -51.91 -20.47
N GLY A 44 -23.53 -50.98 -19.63
CA GLY A 44 -23.46 -51.10 -18.18
C GLY A 44 -24.24 -52.27 -17.60
N GLU A 45 -23.66 -52.95 -16.61
CA GLU A 45 -24.34 -54.02 -15.87
C GLU A 45 -24.82 -53.53 -14.49
N ILE A 46 -26.09 -53.80 -14.16
CA ILE A 46 -26.73 -53.39 -12.90
C ILE A 46 -26.00 -54.02 -11.70
N SER A 47 -25.87 -55.36 -11.68
CA SER A 47 -25.20 -56.06 -10.58
C SER A 47 -23.73 -55.69 -10.41
N LEU A 48 -23.00 -55.42 -11.49
CA LEU A 48 -21.60 -54.98 -11.42
C LEU A 48 -21.51 -53.58 -10.82
N THR A 49 -22.28 -52.64 -11.37
CA THR A 49 -22.33 -51.25 -10.89
C THR A 49 -22.68 -51.19 -9.41
N ALA A 50 -23.69 -51.94 -8.98
CA ALA A 50 -24.08 -52.03 -7.59
C ALA A 50 -22.99 -52.63 -6.69
N GLN A 51 -22.31 -53.69 -7.14
CA GLN A 51 -21.19 -54.28 -6.38
C GLN A 51 -20.01 -53.33 -6.23
N VAL A 52 -19.66 -52.59 -7.28
CA VAL A 52 -18.61 -51.56 -7.22
C VAL A 52 -18.98 -50.50 -6.19
N VAL A 53 -20.20 -49.98 -6.22
CA VAL A 53 -20.69 -49.01 -5.22
C VAL A 53 -20.60 -49.55 -3.80
N ILE A 54 -21.04 -50.80 -3.57
CA ILE A 54 -20.97 -51.43 -2.24
C ILE A 54 -19.50 -51.58 -1.80
N ALA A 55 -18.59 -51.94 -2.71
CA ALA A 55 -17.16 -52.05 -2.41
C ALA A 55 -16.53 -50.70 -2.07
N LEU A 56 -16.81 -49.66 -2.86
CA LEU A 56 -16.34 -48.30 -2.62
C LEU A 56 -16.89 -47.73 -1.31
N SER A 57 -18.18 -47.96 -1.02
CA SER A 57 -18.80 -47.60 0.25
C SER A 57 -18.10 -48.30 1.43
N ASN A 58 -17.85 -49.61 1.35
CA ASN A 58 -17.14 -50.34 2.40
C ASN A 58 -15.69 -49.87 2.58
N PHE A 59 -15.00 -49.50 1.50
CA PHE A 59 -13.67 -48.90 1.56
C PHE A 59 -13.71 -47.59 2.34
N GLN A 60 -14.65 -46.69 2.02
CA GLN A 60 -14.84 -45.44 2.77
C GLN A 60 -15.09 -45.70 4.26
N LYS A 61 -16.01 -46.63 4.58
CA LYS A 61 -16.37 -46.97 5.96
C LYS A 61 -15.20 -47.48 6.80
N LYS A 62 -14.38 -48.36 6.22
CA LYS A 62 -13.31 -49.03 6.98
C LYS A 62 -12.03 -48.21 7.08
N ILE A 63 -11.70 -47.44 6.05
CA ILE A 63 -10.43 -46.72 5.97
C ILE A 63 -10.59 -45.23 6.33
N ASN A 64 -11.83 -44.74 6.40
CA ASN A 64 -12.18 -43.34 6.69
C ASN A 64 -11.48 -42.33 5.76
N LEU A 65 -11.29 -42.74 4.49
CA LEU A 65 -10.73 -41.90 3.43
C LEU A 65 -11.83 -41.53 2.45
N THR A 66 -11.95 -40.25 2.17
CA THR A 66 -12.91 -39.71 1.21
C THR A 66 -12.23 -38.69 0.29
N SER A 67 -12.76 -38.57 -0.92
CA SER A 67 -12.41 -37.50 -1.88
C SER A 67 -13.63 -37.15 -2.71
N ASP A 68 -13.66 -35.93 -3.23
CA ASP A 68 -14.77 -35.41 -4.04
C ASP A 68 -15.04 -36.28 -5.28
N GLN A 69 -13.99 -36.76 -5.95
CA GLN A 69 -14.15 -37.63 -7.11
C GLN A 69 -14.74 -38.99 -6.73
N LEU A 70 -14.37 -39.54 -5.58
CA LEU A 70 -14.94 -40.80 -5.09
C LEU A 70 -16.43 -40.63 -4.78
N GLN A 71 -16.81 -39.56 -4.07
CA GLN A 71 -18.22 -39.26 -3.78
C GLN A 71 -19.02 -39.02 -5.07
N THR A 72 -18.45 -38.24 -6.00
CA THR A 72 -19.05 -37.98 -7.31
C THR A 72 -19.26 -39.27 -8.10
N SER A 73 -18.26 -40.15 -8.14
CA SER A 73 -18.32 -41.43 -8.85
C SER A 73 -19.40 -42.35 -8.27
N MET A 74 -19.43 -42.49 -6.95
CA MET A 74 -20.47 -43.27 -6.26
C MET A 74 -21.87 -42.72 -6.51
N ARG A 75 -22.04 -41.39 -6.48
CA ARG A 75 -23.34 -40.77 -6.76
C ARG A 75 -23.80 -41.01 -8.20
N LYS A 76 -22.94 -40.83 -9.20
CA LYS A 76 -23.26 -41.13 -10.61
C LYS A 76 -23.78 -42.56 -10.80
N ALA A 77 -23.17 -43.51 -10.10
CA ALA A 77 -23.58 -44.91 -10.14
C ALA A 77 -24.96 -45.13 -9.51
N GLY A 78 -25.25 -44.47 -8.38
CA GLY A 78 -26.58 -44.46 -7.77
C GLY A 78 -27.65 -43.95 -8.73
N GLU A 79 -27.39 -42.84 -9.42
CA GLU A 79 -28.33 -42.26 -10.39
C GLU A 79 -28.54 -43.14 -11.61
N TYR A 80 -27.46 -43.77 -12.12
CA TYR A 80 -27.59 -44.80 -13.15
C TYR A 80 -28.53 -45.91 -12.71
N LEU A 81 -28.34 -46.46 -11.51
CA LEU A 81 -29.17 -47.55 -10.99
C LEU A 81 -30.65 -47.09 -10.92
N VAL A 82 -30.94 -45.91 -10.40
CA VAL A 82 -32.31 -45.38 -10.39
C VAL A 82 -32.85 -45.16 -11.82
N SER A 83 -32.01 -44.73 -12.77
CA SER A 83 -32.44 -44.49 -14.16
C SER A 83 -32.88 -45.76 -14.91
N VAL A 84 -32.35 -46.92 -14.50
CA VAL A 84 -32.70 -48.24 -15.06
C VAL A 84 -33.69 -49.02 -14.19
N GLN A 85 -34.25 -48.37 -13.16
CA GLN A 85 -35.28 -48.93 -12.30
C GLN A 85 -36.58 -49.12 -13.10
N LYS A 86 -37.28 -50.23 -12.84
CA LYS A 86 -38.57 -50.54 -13.47
C LYS A 86 -39.67 -49.66 -12.85
N THR A 87 -40.84 -49.63 -13.49
CA THR A 87 -42.01 -48.88 -13.00
C THR A 87 -42.50 -49.32 -11.63
N ASP A 88 -42.18 -50.54 -11.21
CA ASP A 88 -42.48 -51.08 -9.88
C ASP A 88 -41.43 -50.70 -8.81
N LYS A 89 -40.50 -49.79 -9.14
CA LYS A 89 -39.36 -49.37 -8.32
C LYS A 89 -38.35 -50.47 -8.02
N THR A 90 -38.41 -51.63 -8.65
CA THR A 90 -37.40 -52.69 -8.53
C THR A 90 -36.47 -52.73 -9.74
N TRP A 91 -35.45 -53.59 -9.71
CA TRP A 91 -34.62 -53.92 -10.86
C TRP A 91 -34.99 -55.28 -11.46
N GLY A 92 -36.14 -55.83 -11.04
CA GLY A 92 -36.64 -57.15 -11.38
C GLY A 92 -36.79 -58.07 -10.17
N THR A 93 -37.84 -58.86 -10.19
CA THR A 93 -38.25 -59.68 -9.04
C THR A 93 -38.18 -61.18 -9.30
N ASP A 94 -38.03 -61.61 -10.56
CA ASP A 94 -37.89 -63.03 -10.91
C ASP A 94 -36.53 -63.63 -10.50
N GLU A 95 -36.41 -64.96 -10.55
CA GLU A 95 -35.19 -65.68 -10.14
C GLU A 95 -33.92 -65.17 -10.84
N ALA A 96 -34.03 -64.72 -12.10
CA ALA A 96 -32.90 -64.26 -12.89
C ALA A 96 -32.47 -62.82 -12.54
N SER A 97 -33.41 -61.96 -12.15
CA SER A 97 -33.19 -60.51 -11.95
C SER A 97 -33.29 -60.04 -10.50
N ILE A 98 -33.78 -60.88 -9.58
CA ILE A 98 -33.86 -60.53 -8.15
C ILE A 98 -32.49 -60.19 -7.56
N LYS A 99 -31.41 -60.79 -8.08
CA LYS A 99 -30.03 -60.44 -7.72
C LYS A 99 -29.74 -58.95 -7.97
N ASP A 100 -30.18 -58.42 -9.11
CA ASP A 100 -30.00 -57.02 -9.47
C ASP A 100 -30.74 -56.12 -8.48
N THR A 101 -31.98 -56.47 -8.13
CA THR A 101 -32.75 -55.73 -7.11
C THR A 101 -32.06 -55.73 -5.76
N LEU A 102 -31.59 -56.89 -5.28
CA LEU A 102 -30.97 -57.02 -3.96
C LEU A 102 -29.66 -56.22 -3.82
N LEU A 103 -28.89 -56.11 -4.91
CA LEU A 103 -27.64 -55.36 -4.94
C LEU A 103 -27.88 -53.87 -5.21
N ALA A 104 -28.70 -53.54 -6.21
CA ALA A 104 -29.01 -52.16 -6.58
C ALA A 104 -29.72 -51.42 -5.45
N PHE A 105 -30.63 -52.08 -4.73
CA PHE A 105 -31.25 -51.53 -3.53
C PHE A 105 -30.22 -51.10 -2.49
N GLN A 106 -29.26 -51.97 -2.15
CA GLN A 106 -28.18 -51.63 -1.22
C GLN A 106 -27.29 -50.49 -1.76
N ALA A 107 -26.96 -50.52 -3.04
CA ALA A 107 -26.13 -49.50 -3.67
C ALA A 107 -26.81 -48.11 -3.66
N VAL A 108 -28.08 -48.03 -4.07
CA VAL A 108 -28.88 -46.80 -4.06
C VAL A 108 -29.02 -46.24 -2.65
N LEU A 109 -29.29 -47.11 -1.67
CA LEU A 109 -29.29 -46.74 -0.25
C LEU A 109 -27.94 -46.14 0.19
N ASN A 110 -26.82 -46.69 -0.28
CA ASN A 110 -25.48 -46.18 0.06
C ASN A 110 -25.13 -44.86 -0.64
N THR A 111 -25.81 -44.49 -1.72
CA THR A 111 -25.40 -43.36 -2.59
C THR A 111 -26.39 -42.21 -2.64
N LEU A 112 -27.70 -42.50 -2.68
CA LEU A 112 -28.76 -41.50 -2.88
C LEU A 112 -29.66 -41.37 -1.64
N GLY A 113 -29.72 -42.40 -0.79
CA GLY A 113 -30.50 -42.43 0.44
C GLY A 113 -31.83 -43.17 0.31
N ALA A 114 -32.58 -43.23 1.42
CA ALA A 114 -33.79 -44.06 1.54
C ALA A 114 -34.94 -43.63 0.61
N ASP A 115 -35.06 -42.33 0.33
CA ASP A 115 -36.15 -41.76 -0.48
C ASP A 115 -36.17 -42.33 -1.91
N PHE A 116 -34.99 -42.65 -2.47
CA PHE A 116 -34.83 -43.22 -3.82
C PHE A 116 -35.06 -44.74 -3.87
N ALA A 117 -35.17 -45.38 -2.71
CA ALA A 117 -35.32 -46.82 -2.54
C ALA A 117 -36.63 -47.19 -1.82
N ASP A 118 -37.54 -46.22 -1.68
CA ASP A 118 -38.80 -46.38 -0.96
C ASP A 118 -39.65 -47.53 -1.52
N SER A 119 -40.27 -48.31 -0.63
CA SER A 119 -41.12 -49.49 -0.88
C SER A 119 -40.45 -50.73 -1.51
N VAL A 120 -39.15 -50.71 -1.81
CA VAL A 120 -38.46 -51.87 -2.42
C VAL A 120 -38.31 -53.04 -1.46
N ASP A 121 -38.16 -52.78 -0.17
CA ASP A 121 -38.09 -53.80 0.89
C ASP A 121 -39.36 -54.67 0.96
N ALA A 122 -40.54 -54.05 0.83
CA ALA A 122 -41.82 -54.75 0.76
C ALA A 122 -41.89 -55.69 -0.46
N SER A 123 -41.39 -55.24 -1.62
CA SER A 123 -41.31 -56.05 -2.84
C SER A 123 -40.33 -57.22 -2.70
N ILE A 124 -39.19 -57.03 -2.01
CA ILE A 124 -38.24 -58.12 -1.72
C ILE A 124 -38.88 -59.15 -0.77
N ILE A 125 -39.57 -58.71 0.28
CA ILE A 125 -40.25 -59.59 1.24
C ILE A 125 -41.38 -60.36 0.55
N GLY A 126 -42.11 -59.72 -0.36
CA GLY A 126 -43.26 -60.30 -1.05
C GLY A 126 -42.96 -61.50 -1.95
N VAL A 127 -41.69 -61.68 -2.37
CA VAL A 127 -41.26 -62.81 -3.22
C VAL A 127 -40.58 -63.95 -2.44
N GLN A 128 -40.59 -63.91 -1.11
CA GLN A 128 -40.03 -64.99 -0.28
C GLN A 128 -40.88 -66.26 -0.41
N ASP A 129 -40.24 -67.40 -0.63
CA ASP A 129 -40.89 -68.70 -0.63
C ASP A 129 -41.40 -69.09 0.77
N ASN A 130 -42.43 -69.93 0.85
CA ASN A 130 -42.97 -70.43 2.12
C ASN A 130 -41.95 -71.17 3.01
N ASN A 131 -40.86 -71.68 2.41
CA ASN A 131 -39.77 -72.32 3.14
C ASN A 131 -38.75 -71.32 3.72
N GLY A 132 -38.97 -70.01 3.53
CA GLY A 132 -38.11 -68.92 3.98
C GLY A 132 -36.96 -68.56 3.03
N SER A 133 -36.80 -69.27 1.92
CA SER A 133 -35.77 -68.97 0.92
C SER A 133 -36.24 -67.95 -0.12
N TRP A 134 -35.29 -67.35 -0.84
CA TRP A 134 -35.56 -66.67 -2.11
C TRP A 134 -35.16 -67.62 -3.24
N TYR A 135 -36.17 -68.14 -3.94
CA TYR A 135 -36.02 -69.06 -5.08
C TYR A 135 -35.21 -70.33 -4.76
N GLY A 136 -35.34 -70.87 -3.54
CA GLY A 136 -34.57 -72.04 -3.12
C GLY A 136 -33.04 -71.86 -3.08
N SER A 137 -32.54 -70.64 -3.30
CA SER A 137 -31.11 -70.35 -3.47
C SER A 137 -30.49 -69.85 -2.18
N PRO A 138 -29.49 -70.55 -1.59
CA PRO A 138 -28.77 -70.06 -0.42
C PRO A 138 -28.09 -68.70 -0.66
N TYR A 139 -27.62 -68.46 -1.89
CA TYR A 139 -26.97 -67.21 -2.28
C TYR A 139 -27.95 -66.03 -2.30
N LEU A 140 -29.09 -66.18 -2.99
CA LEU A 140 -30.11 -65.12 -3.05
C LEU A 140 -30.74 -64.87 -1.68
N THR A 141 -30.96 -65.93 -0.91
CA THR A 141 -31.47 -65.83 0.46
C THR A 141 -30.52 -65.02 1.36
N ALA A 142 -29.21 -65.27 1.28
CA ALA A 142 -28.22 -64.51 2.05
C ALA A 142 -28.17 -63.02 1.62
N LEU A 143 -28.27 -62.75 0.32
CA LEU A 143 -28.34 -61.37 -0.20
C LEU A 143 -29.62 -60.66 0.24
N ALA A 144 -30.75 -61.34 0.24
CA ALA A 144 -32.04 -60.79 0.67
C ALA A 144 -32.04 -60.44 2.15
N ILE A 145 -31.53 -61.33 3.01
CA ILE A 145 -31.33 -61.06 4.44
C ILE A 145 -30.46 -59.82 4.62
N LYS A 146 -29.32 -59.77 3.92
CA LYS A 146 -28.39 -58.63 4.00
C LYS A 146 -29.06 -57.33 3.58
N ALA A 147 -29.81 -57.32 2.47
CA ALA A 147 -30.52 -56.15 1.96
C ALA A 147 -31.59 -55.64 2.94
N ILE A 148 -32.43 -56.53 3.47
CA ILE A 148 -33.52 -56.19 4.39
C ILE A 148 -32.97 -55.69 5.73
N MET A 149 -31.96 -56.35 6.29
CA MET A 149 -31.32 -55.91 7.53
C MET A 149 -30.70 -54.51 7.36
N TYR A 150 -30.09 -54.25 6.21
CA TYR A 150 -29.48 -52.96 5.92
C TYR A 150 -30.45 -51.79 6.01
N TYR A 151 -31.70 -51.99 5.57
CA TYR A 151 -32.75 -50.97 5.61
C TYR A 151 -33.29 -50.73 7.04
N LYS A 152 -33.45 -51.79 7.84
CA LYS A 152 -34.01 -51.69 9.20
C LYS A 152 -33.12 -50.95 10.20
N ASP A 153 -31.81 -51.00 10.01
CA ASP A 153 -30.84 -50.37 10.90
C ASP A 153 -30.50 -48.93 10.47
N MET A 154 -31.23 -48.34 9.51
CA MET A 154 -30.86 -47.05 8.95
C MET A 154 -31.13 -45.87 9.90
N PRO A 155 -30.16 -44.95 10.02
CA PRO A 155 -30.37 -43.64 10.64
C PRO A 155 -31.50 -42.87 9.92
N TYR A 156 -32.20 -41.93 10.58
CA TYR A 156 -33.25 -41.11 9.93
C TYR A 156 -32.77 -39.68 9.65
N ALA A 157 -32.97 -39.24 8.41
CA ALA A 157 -32.80 -37.86 7.99
C ALA A 157 -33.87 -37.48 6.96
N LYS A 158 -34.24 -36.20 6.94
CA LYS A 158 -35.08 -35.62 5.89
C LYS A 158 -34.63 -34.20 5.59
N ILE A 159 -34.41 -33.89 4.33
CA ILE A 159 -34.24 -32.50 3.86
C ILE A 159 -35.61 -31.93 3.55
N ASN A 160 -36.03 -30.91 4.29
CA ASN A 160 -37.32 -30.25 4.13
C ASN A 160 -37.29 -29.24 2.99
N GLU A 161 -36.23 -28.42 2.94
CA GLU A 161 -36.09 -27.35 1.96
C GLU A 161 -34.62 -27.04 1.64
N ILE A 162 -34.39 -26.67 0.38
CA ILE A 162 -33.14 -26.10 -0.10
C ILE A 162 -33.48 -24.72 -0.69
N THR A 163 -32.86 -23.68 -0.15
CA THR A 163 -33.04 -22.28 -0.55
C THR A 163 -31.73 -21.75 -1.09
N LEU A 164 -31.76 -21.09 -2.25
CA LEU A 164 -30.59 -20.44 -2.85
C LEU A 164 -30.70 -18.94 -2.65
N LEU A 165 -29.73 -18.36 -1.96
CA LEU A 165 -29.73 -16.97 -1.53
C LEU A 165 -28.66 -16.18 -2.28
N LYS A 166 -29.08 -15.18 -3.04
CA LYS A 166 -28.21 -14.20 -3.68
C LYS A 166 -28.08 -12.98 -2.77
N ASP A 167 -26.87 -12.44 -2.64
CA ASP A 167 -26.68 -11.14 -2.00
C ASP A 167 -27.02 -10.02 -2.99
N GLU A 168 -27.99 -9.19 -2.64
CA GLU A 168 -28.26 -7.92 -3.30
C GLU A 168 -28.17 -6.78 -2.28
N ASN A 169 -27.12 -5.97 -2.39
CA ASN A 169 -26.87 -4.80 -1.54
C ASN A 169 -26.84 -5.10 -0.03
N GLY A 170 -26.29 -6.24 0.38
CA GLY A 170 -26.19 -6.68 1.77
C GLY A 170 -27.46 -7.36 2.30
N SER A 171 -28.46 -7.60 1.44
CA SER A 171 -29.66 -8.38 1.76
C SER A 171 -29.65 -9.70 1.01
N LYS A 172 -29.87 -10.80 1.74
CA LYS A 172 -29.99 -12.13 1.14
C LYS A 172 -31.40 -12.32 0.58
N ILE A 173 -31.52 -12.48 -0.72
CA ILE A 173 -32.79 -12.73 -1.42
C ILE A 173 -32.80 -14.13 -2.03
N GLU A 174 -33.94 -14.79 -2.00
CA GLU A 174 -34.12 -16.09 -2.65
C GLU A 174 -34.14 -15.91 -4.18
N CYS A 175 -33.25 -16.62 -4.89
CA CYS A 175 -33.12 -16.51 -6.35
C CYS A 175 -32.81 -17.86 -7.01
N TYR A 176 -33.35 -18.06 -8.22
CA TYR A 176 -33.16 -19.30 -9.01
C TYR A 176 -32.75 -19.03 -10.47
N ASN A 177 -32.46 -17.78 -10.82
CA ASN A 177 -31.97 -17.39 -12.14
C ASN A 177 -30.72 -16.54 -11.95
N TYR A 178 -29.60 -17.03 -12.46
CA TYR A 178 -28.29 -16.42 -12.26
C TYR A 178 -27.63 -16.07 -13.58
N ASN A 179 -26.84 -15.01 -13.58
CA ASN A 179 -25.94 -14.68 -14.68
C ASN A 179 -24.58 -15.34 -14.50
N ALA A 180 -23.67 -15.14 -15.46
CA ALA A 180 -22.27 -15.50 -15.31
C ALA A 180 -21.63 -14.75 -14.13
N TYR A 181 -20.70 -15.40 -13.42
CA TYR A 181 -19.95 -14.87 -12.28
C TYR A 181 -20.78 -14.40 -11.06
N GLU A 182 -22.06 -14.78 -10.98
CA GLU A 182 -22.88 -14.51 -9.79
C GLU A 182 -22.67 -15.59 -8.72
N ALA A 183 -22.56 -15.15 -7.46
CA ALA A 183 -22.45 -16.03 -6.31
C ALA A 183 -23.80 -16.17 -5.59
N PHE A 184 -24.03 -17.33 -4.99
CA PHE A 184 -25.15 -17.57 -4.09
C PHE A 184 -24.77 -18.52 -2.97
N GLU A 185 -25.49 -18.39 -1.86
CA GLU A 185 -25.41 -19.25 -0.69
C GLU A 185 -26.53 -20.30 -0.72
N ILE A 186 -26.24 -21.46 -0.16
CA ILE A 186 -27.13 -22.62 -0.11
C ILE A 186 -27.55 -22.81 1.34
N GLN A 187 -28.81 -22.51 1.64
CA GLN A 187 -29.41 -22.77 2.93
C GLN A 187 -30.23 -24.07 2.87
N VAL A 188 -30.08 -24.91 3.90
CA VAL A 188 -30.74 -26.21 3.97
C VAL A 188 -31.51 -26.30 5.28
N ASP A 189 -32.81 -26.51 5.20
CA ASP A 189 -33.62 -26.97 6.34
C ASP A 189 -33.70 -28.49 6.30
N ALA A 190 -33.20 -29.14 7.35
CA ALA A 190 -33.17 -30.58 7.46
C ALA A 190 -33.39 -31.06 8.90
N THR A 191 -34.06 -32.20 9.03
CA THR A 191 -34.37 -32.85 10.31
C THR A 191 -33.63 -34.17 10.41
N TYR A 192 -33.02 -34.42 11.58
CA TYR A 192 -32.21 -35.61 11.84
C TYR A 192 -32.67 -36.30 13.12
N ALA A 193 -32.62 -37.63 13.15
CA ALA A 193 -32.85 -38.40 14.38
C ALA A 193 -31.94 -39.66 14.42
N ASN A 194 -31.21 -39.82 15.52
CA ASN A 194 -30.30 -40.94 15.78
C ASN A 194 -29.12 -41.07 14.78
N ILE A 195 -28.59 -39.93 14.30
CA ILE A 195 -27.53 -39.89 13.29
C ILE A 195 -26.51 -38.78 13.64
N ASP A 196 -25.23 -38.96 13.31
CA ASP A 196 -24.25 -37.87 13.33
C ASP A 196 -24.16 -37.26 11.93
N ALA A 197 -24.93 -36.20 11.67
CA ALA A 197 -25.17 -35.70 10.32
C ALA A 197 -24.01 -34.86 9.75
N GLU A 198 -23.70 -35.07 8.47
CA GLU A 198 -22.82 -34.29 7.61
C GLU A 198 -23.59 -33.95 6.33
N LEU A 199 -23.66 -32.67 5.94
CA LEU A 199 -24.25 -32.28 4.67
C LEU A 199 -23.20 -32.28 3.57
N LEU A 200 -23.49 -32.99 2.48
CA LEU A 200 -22.69 -32.98 1.26
C LEU A 200 -23.43 -32.19 0.18
N TYR A 201 -22.71 -31.34 -0.54
CA TYR A 201 -23.27 -30.44 -1.53
C TYR A 201 -22.68 -30.75 -2.91
N PHE A 202 -23.56 -30.83 -3.91
CA PHE A 202 -23.18 -31.07 -5.29
C PHE A 202 -23.91 -30.11 -6.23
N VAL A 203 -23.22 -29.67 -7.27
CA VAL A 203 -23.82 -28.94 -8.40
C VAL A 203 -23.92 -29.91 -9.56
N LYS A 204 -25.14 -30.20 -10.00
CA LYS A 204 -25.43 -30.88 -11.26
C LYS A 204 -25.34 -29.88 -12.39
N LEU A 205 -24.39 -30.11 -13.30
CA LEU A 205 -24.19 -29.31 -14.50
C LEU A 205 -25.22 -29.67 -15.58
N SER A 206 -25.33 -28.82 -16.59
CA SER A 206 -26.28 -28.99 -17.70
C SER A 206 -26.03 -30.25 -18.55
N ASP A 207 -24.80 -30.76 -18.55
CA ASP A 207 -24.41 -32.02 -19.19
C ASP A 207 -24.60 -33.26 -18.30
N ALA A 208 -25.30 -33.10 -17.18
CA ALA A 208 -25.52 -34.10 -16.13
C ALA A 208 -24.25 -34.57 -15.40
N SER A 209 -23.11 -33.88 -15.55
CA SER A 209 -21.96 -34.08 -14.68
C SER A 209 -22.15 -33.38 -13.33
N PHE A 210 -21.32 -33.72 -12.33
CA PHE A 210 -21.45 -33.21 -10.96
C PHE A 210 -20.13 -32.63 -10.48
N ILE A 211 -20.24 -31.53 -9.73
CA ILE A 211 -19.15 -30.91 -8.99
C ILE A 211 -19.49 -30.99 -7.51
N SER A 212 -18.66 -31.64 -6.70
CA SER A 212 -18.77 -31.58 -5.24
C SER A 212 -18.26 -30.23 -4.74
N LEU A 213 -18.95 -29.62 -3.77
CA LEU A 213 -18.53 -28.37 -3.16
C LEU A 213 -17.80 -28.66 -1.84
N GLN A 214 -16.54 -28.23 -1.73
CA GLN A 214 -15.80 -28.24 -0.47
C GLN A 214 -16.10 -26.94 0.29
N LEU A 215 -16.51 -27.06 1.55
CA LEU A 215 -16.94 -25.93 2.36
C LEU A 215 -16.01 -25.74 3.56
N GLU A 216 -15.48 -24.53 3.72
CA GLU A 216 -14.66 -24.16 4.88
C GLU A 216 -15.53 -23.60 6.03
N GLU A 217 -16.56 -22.79 5.74
CA GLU A 217 -17.45 -22.19 6.76
C GLU A 217 -18.92 -22.00 6.34
N GLN A 218 -19.22 -21.70 5.06
CA GLN A 218 -20.59 -21.53 4.52
C GLN A 218 -20.75 -22.19 3.16
N ALA A 219 -21.92 -22.79 2.91
CA ALA A 219 -22.25 -23.43 1.64
C ALA A 219 -22.50 -22.37 0.56
N ALA A 220 -21.53 -22.09 -0.29
CA ALA A 220 -21.67 -21.09 -1.36
C ALA A 220 -21.08 -21.59 -2.69
N TRP A 221 -21.62 -21.07 -3.80
CA TRP A 221 -21.12 -21.36 -5.14
C TRP A 221 -21.18 -20.12 -6.03
N ASN A 222 -20.27 -20.05 -7.02
CA ASN A 222 -20.24 -18.99 -8.03
C ASN A 222 -20.37 -19.63 -9.42
N THR A 223 -21.27 -19.09 -10.24
CA THR A 223 -21.58 -19.62 -11.57
C THR A 223 -20.43 -19.50 -12.56
N LYS A 224 -19.46 -18.61 -12.32
CA LYS A 224 -18.30 -18.34 -13.18
C LYS A 224 -18.73 -18.24 -14.66
N ASN A 225 -18.00 -18.91 -15.56
CA ASN A 225 -18.32 -19.00 -16.99
C ASN A 225 -19.10 -20.28 -17.36
N CYS A 226 -19.87 -20.86 -16.43
CA CYS A 226 -20.71 -22.02 -16.74
C CYS A 226 -21.68 -21.71 -17.89
N VAL A 227 -21.77 -22.63 -18.85
CA VAL A 227 -22.60 -22.48 -20.04
C VAL A 227 -24.08 -22.25 -19.68
N PRO A 228 -24.83 -21.45 -20.45
CA PRO A 228 -26.24 -21.24 -20.19
C PRO A 228 -27.03 -22.56 -20.18
N GLY A 229 -27.96 -22.71 -19.23
CA GLY A 229 -28.77 -23.91 -19.10
C GLY A 229 -29.34 -24.15 -17.71
N ASN A 230 -29.93 -25.33 -17.54
CA ASN A 230 -30.50 -25.78 -16.27
C ASN A 230 -29.45 -26.51 -15.44
N TYR A 231 -29.41 -26.17 -14.16
CA TYR A 231 -28.50 -26.70 -13.16
C TYR A 231 -29.30 -27.14 -11.95
N SER A 232 -28.68 -27.88 -11.04
CA SER A 232 -29.33 -28.23 -9.78
C SER A 232 -28.35 -28.28 -8.63
N ILE A 233 -28.75 -27.76 -7.48
CA ILE A 233 -28.07 -27.99 -6.21
C ILE A 233 -28.66 -29.25 -5.61
N ILE A 234 -27.78 -30.20 -5.33
CA ILE A 234 -28.11 -31.44 -4.66
C ILE A 234 -27.47 -31.40 -3.28
N VAL A 235 -28.28 -31.67 -2.28
CA VAL A 235 -27.83 -31.78 -0.90
C VAL A 235 -28.09 -33.20 -0.43
N GLN A 236 -27.11 -33.80 0.21
CA GLN A 236 -27.22 -35.13 0.81
C GLN A 236 -26.87 -35.08 2.28
N VAL A 237 -27.61 -35.83 3.08
CA VAL A 237 -27.29 -36.06 4.49
C VAL A 237 -26.51 -37.35 4.59
N LYS A 238 -25.29 -37.27 5.08
CA LYS A 238 -24.43 -38.40 5.39
C LYS A 238 -24.36 -38.60 6.90
N ASP A 239 -24.48 -39.83 7.36
CA ASP A 239 -24.16 -40.19 8.74
C ASP A 239 -22.65 -40.43 8.87
N LYS A 240 -21.95 -39.60 9.64
CA LYS A 240 -20.50 -39.68 9.86
C LYS A 240 -20.08 -41.00 10.51
N SER A 241 -20.93 -41.58 11.34
CA SER A 241 -20.61 -42.81 12.07
C SER A 241 -20.60 -44.04 11.17
N THR A 242 -21.54 -44.10 10.22
CA THR A 242 -21.70 -45.24 9.31
C THR A 242 -21.20 -44.96 7.89
N GLY A 243 -20.90 -43.71 7.55
CA GLY A 243 -20.55 -43.24 6.21
C GLY A 243 -21.70 -43.28 5.20
N LEU A 244 -22.93 -43.52 5.65
CA LEU A 244 -24.10 -43.74 4.78
C LEU A 244 -24.78 -42.45 4.38
N ILE A 245 -25.25 -42.37 3.14
CA ILE A 245 -26.21 -41.36 2.74
C ILE A 245 -27.59 -41.77 3.24
N VAL A 246 -28.22 -40.90 4.03
CA VAL A 246 -29.50 -41.14 4.70
C VAL A 246 -30.66 -40.50 3.94
N SER A 247 -30.47 -39.27 3.46
CA SER A 247 -31.46 -38.54 2.65
C SER A 247 -30.74 -37.70 1.59
N GLY A 248 -31.45 -37.37 0.53
CA GLY A 248 -30.97 -36.51 -0.55
C GLY A 248 -32.11 -35.71 -1.14
N SER A 249 -31.86 -34.45 -1.47
CA SER A 249 -32.82 -33.57 -2.13
C SER A 249 -32.13 -32.74 -3.21
N GLU A 250 -32.91 -32.31 -4.20
CA GLU A 250 -32.45 -31.59 -5.39
C GLU A 250 -33.29 -30.33 -5.58
N LYS A 251 -32.62 -29.22 -5.88
CA LYS A 251 -33.23 -27.92 -6.17
C LYS A 251 -32.70 -27.38 -7.49
N GLN A 252 -33.60 -27.15 -8.43
CA GLN A 252 -33.25 -26.65 -9.77
C GLN A 252 -33.06 -25.13 -9.79
N PHE A 253 -32.13 -24.67 -10.63
CA PHE A 253 -31.92 -23.26 -10.95
C PHE A 253 -31.40 -23.12 -12.39
N THR A 254 -31.44 -21.91 -12.94
CA THR A 254 -31.02 -21.64 -14.33
C THR A 254 -29.86 -20.66 -14.35
N ILE A 255 -28.90 -20.89 -15.25
CA ILE A 255 -27.88 -19.90 -15.61
C ILE A 255 -28.26 -19.32 -16.97
N ALA A 256 -28.49 -18.01 -17.03
CA ALA A 256 -28.87 -17.30 -18.24
C ALA A 256 -27.64 -16.98 -19.12
N PRO A 257 -27.84 -16.81 -20.45
CA PRO A 257 -26.84 -16.18 -21.30
C PRO A 257 -26.54 -14.77 -20.80
N SER A 258 -25.27 -14.50 -20.46
CA SER A 258 -24.86 -13.22 -19.91
C SER A 258 -23.48 -12.82 -20.43
N PHE A 259 -23.37 -11.56 -20.83
CA PHE A 259 -22.13 -10.93 -21.21
C PHE A 259 -22.03 -9.57 -20.51
N LYS A 260 -20.92 -9.34 -19.83
CA LYS A 260 -20.64 -8.09 -19.13
C LYS A 260 -19.18 -7.72 -19.31
N VAL A 261 -18.93 -6.48 -19.69
CA VAL A 261 -17.59 -5.88 -19.58
C VAL A 261 -17.39 -5.47 -18.13
N SER A 262 -16.45 -6.12 -17.43
CA SER A 262 -16.19 -5.87 -16.00
C SER A 262 -15.27 -4.67 -15.83
N THR A 263 -14.18 -4.61 -16.61
CA THR A 263 -13.28 -3.46 -16.62
C THR A 263 -12.58 -3.31 -17.96
N VAL A 264 -12.27 -2.06 -18.33
CA VAL A 264 -11.38 -1.74 -19.44
C VAL A 264 -10.28 -0.85 -18.90
N ILE A 265 -9.04 -1.20 -19.23
CA ILE A 265 -7.85 -0.46 -18.80
C ILE A 265 -7.12 -0.04 -20.06
N VAL A 266 -6.92 1.26 -20.23
CA VAL A 266 -6.01 1.81 -21.24
C VAL A 266 -4.71 2.22 -20.56
N THR A 267 -3.59 1.77 -21.12
CA THR A 267 -2.26 2.11 -20.64
C THR A 267 -1.42 2.67 -21.78
N THR A 268 -0.33 3.35 -21.43
CA THR A 268 0.66 3.86 -22.36
C THR A 268 2.04 3.43 -21.86
N ASP A 269 2.94 3.07 -22.78
CA ASP A 269 4.31 2.68 -22.46
C ASP A 269 5.12 3.81 -21.79
N LYS A 270 4.70 5.05 -22.03
CA LYS A 270 5.27 6.26 -21.43
C LYS A 270 4.15 7.13 -20.88
N LYS A 271 4.41 7.83 -19.78
CA LYS A 271 3.43 8.73 -19.13
C LYS A 271 3.71 10.20 -19.39
N ASN A 272 4.93 10.54 -19.79
CA ASN A 272 5.29 11.90 -20.14
C ASN A 272 6.53 11.95 -21.05
N THR A 273 6.77 13.14 -21.59
CA THR A 273 8.03 13.60 -22.15
C THR A 273 8.23 15.06 -21.75
N ARG A 274 9.34 15.68 -22.15
CA ARG A 274 9.57 17.12 -21.97
C ARG A 274 9.62 17.83 -23.31
N ILE A 275 9.50 19.15 -23.28
CA ILE A 275 9.73 20.00 -24.43
C ILE A 275 11.06 19.63 -25.10
N ASP A 276 11.08 19.64 -26.44
CA ASP A 276 12.23 19.30 -27.29
C ASP A 276 12.78 17.88 -27.13
N THR A 277 12.01 16.97 -26.52
CA THR A 277 12.36 15.53 -26.41
C THR A 277 11.34 14.69 -27.19
N PRO A 278 11.53 14.50 -28.51
CA PRO A 278 10.65 13.70 -29.33
C PRO A 278 10.55 12.26 -28.81
N VAL A 279 9.33 11.73 -28.76
CA VAL A 279 9.10 10.39 -28.29
C VAL A 279 7.94 9.75 -29.05
N LYS A 280 7.95 8.43 -29.14
CA LYS A 280 6.82 7.66 -29.63
C LYS A 280 6.12 6.99 -28.46
N VAL A 281 4.82 7.20 -28.33
CA VAL A 281 3.97 6.66 -27.26
C VAL A 281 3.09 5.57 -27.84
N ASN A 282 3.15 4.38 -27.27
CA ASN A 282 2.31 3.26 -27.68
C ASN A 282 1.30 2.97 -26.58
N SER A 283 0.03 2.89 -26.93
CA SER A 283 -1.02 2.51 -25.98
C SER A 283 -1.41 1.05 -26.12
N GLU A 284 -1.95 0.51 -25.04
CA GLU A 284 -2.46 -0.86 -24.97
C GLU A 284 -3.76 -0.86 -24.17
N VAL A 285 -4.74 -1.61 -24.66
CA VAL A 285 -6.05 -1.73 -24.03
C VAL A 285 -6.22 -3.16 -23.55
N THR A 286 -6.57 -3.31 -22.27
CA THR A 286 -6.99 -4.58 -21.68
C THR A 286 -8.48 -4.53 -21.44
N VAL A 287 -9.23 -5.46 -22.03
CA VAL A 287 -10.65 -5.65 -21.78
C VAL A 287 -10.81 -6.90 -20.93
N VAL A 288 -11.49 -6.77 -19.79
CA VAL A 288 -11.84 -7.87 -18.90
C VAL A 288 -13.34 -8.07 -18.91
N THR A 289 -13.80 -9.27 -19.22
CA THR A 289 -15.21 -9.63 -19.27
C THR A 289 -15.57 -10.62 -18.17
N GLU A 290 -16.85 -10.65 -17.81
CA GLU A 290 -17.48 -11.66 -16.97
C GLU A 290 -18.63 -12.26 -17.79
N SER A 291 -18.35 -13.30 -18.57
CA SER A 291 -19.30 -13.84 -19.54
C SER A 291 -19.30 -15.36 -19.64
N ASN A 292 -20.44 -15.91 -20.05
CA ASN A 292 -20.62 -17.32 -20.44
C ASN A 292 -21.08 -17.50 -21.89
N ILE A 293 -21.11 -16.40 -22.65
CA ILE A 293 -21.34 -16.37 -24.09
C ILE A 293 -20.24 -15.57 -24.77
N ASP A 294 -20.08 -15.83 -26.06
CA ASP A 294 -19.13 -15.11 -26.90
C ASP A 294 -19.79 -13.87 -27.49
N ARG A 295 -19.05 -12.76 -27.50
CA ARG A 295 -19.47 -11.48 -28.09
C ARG A 295 -18.32 -10.79 -28.79
N THR A 296 -18.70 -9.98 -29.75
CA THR A 296 -17.80 -9.10 -30.47
C THR A 296 -18.02 -7.68 -29.98
N LEU A 297 -16.94 -7.02 -29.57
CA LEU A 297 -16.97 -5.64 -29.10
C LEU A 297 -16.25 -4.74 -30.10
N ASP A 298 -16.81 -3.55 -30.32
CA ASP A 298 -16.20 -2.50 -31.10
C ASP A 298 -15.49 -1.53 -30.16
N LEU A 299 -14.20 -1.33 -30.38
CA LEU A 299 -13.37 -0.40 -29.64
C LEU A 299 -13.04 0.79 -30.52
N LYS A 300 -13.20 1.98 -29.96
CA LYS A 300 -12.71 3.21 -30.55
C LYS A 300 -11.73 3.84 -29.57
N LEU A 301 -10.48 3.93 -29.98
CA LEU A 301 -9.46 4.66 -29.25
C LEU A 301 -9.29 6.04 -29.88
N THR A 302 -9.23 7.06 -29.06
CA THR A 302 -9.03 8.46 -29.46
C THR A 302 -7.95 9.08 -28.61
N VAL A 303 -7.03 9.79 -29.25
CA VAL A 303 -6.08 10.69 -28.58
C VAL A 303 -6.57 12.11 -28.78
N THR A 304 -6.84 12.82 -27.70
CA THR A 304 -7.28 14.21 -27.72
C THR A 304 -6.25 15.13 -27.09
N ASN A 305 -6.19 16.37 -27.54
CA ASN A 305 -5.46 17.48 -26.91
C ASN A 305 -6.44 18.65 -26.85
N GLU A 306 -6.76 19.13 -25.64
CA GLU A 306 -7.78 20.18 -25.44
C GLU A 306 -9.11 19.88 -26.17
N ASP A 307 -9.62 18.65 -26.01
CA ASP A 307 -10.83 18.12 -26.65
C ASP A 307 -10.78 17.98 -28.19
N ILE A 308 -9.65 18.31 -28.82
CA ILE A 308 -9.44 18.11 -30.26
C ILE A 308 -8.84 16.72 -30.48
N VAL A 309 -9.53 15.89 -31.29
CA VAL A 309 -9.02 14.57 -31.70
C VAL A 309 -7.81 14.74 -32.62
N VAL A 310 -6.64 14.30 -32.15
CA VAL A 310 -5.37 14.33 -32.91
C VAL A 310 -5.01 12.97 -33.51
N ALA A 311 -5.52 11.87 -32.95
CA ALA A 311 -5.42 10.54 -33.52
C ALA A 311 -6.63 9.68 -33.12
N SER A 312 -7.02 8.73 -33.96
CA SER A 312 -8.06 7.76 -33.61
C SER A 312 -7.87 6.46 -34.37
N GLU A 313 -8.26 5.35 -33.75
CA GLU A 313 -8.23 4.01 -34.33
C GLU A 313 -9.45 3.23 -33.85
N SER A 314 -9.99 2.38 -34.71
CA SER A 314 -11.10 1.50 -34.38
C SER A 314 -10.69 0.05 -34.59
N ASN A 315 -10.99 -0.78 -33.59
CA ASN A 315 -10.67 -2.20 -33.58
C ASN A 315 -11.91 -2.98 -33.17
N THR A 316 -12.02 -4.21 -33.65
CA THR A 316 -13.07 -5.14 -33.24
C THR A 316 -12.39 -6.31 -32.52
N VAL A 317 -12.88 -6.67 -31.33
CA VAL A 317 -12.32 -7.77 -30.54
C VAL A 317 -13.37 -8.83 -30.27
N GLU A 318 -12.99 -10.09 -30.49
CA GLU A 318 -13.80 -11.24 -30.10
C GLU A 318 -13.47 -11.64 -28.66
N CYS A 319 -14.46 -11.45 -27.77
CA CYS A 319 -14.41 -11.85 -26.37
C CYS A 319 -15.13 -13.17 -26.20
N THR A 320 -14.42 -14.21 -25.77
CA THR A 320 -14.96 -15.56 -25.62
C THR A 320 -15.18 -15.91 -24.16
N SER A 321 -16.22 -16.69 -23.89
CA SER A 321 -16.59 -17.25 -22.58
C SER A 321 -15.45 -18.02 -21.89
N VAL A 322 -14.46 -18.51 -22.64
CA VAL A 322 -13.27 -19.19 -22.11
C VAL A 322 -12.07 -18.25 -21.87
N ASN A 323 -12.03 -17.08 -22.52
CA ASN A 323 -10.93 -16.13 -22.40
C ASN A 323 -11.44 -14.74 -22.02
N GLN A 324 -11.48 -14.52 -20.70
CA GLN A 324 -12.05 -13.34 -20.07
C GLN A 324 -11.14 -12.10 -20.12
N VAL A 325 -9.89 -12.24 -20.55
CA VAL A 325 -8.93 -11.12 -20.61
C VAL A 325 -8.40 -10.99 -22.03
N LYS A 326 -8.66 -9.85 -22.66
CA LYS A 326 -8.21 -9.56 -24.03
C LYS A 326 -7.29 -8.36 -24.03
N LEU A 327 -6.08 -8.60 -24.55
CA LEU A 327 -5.07 -7.59 -24.76
C LEU A 327 -5.11 -7.10 -26.21
N ILE A 328 -5.24 -5.80 -26.39
CA ILE A 328 -5.44 -5.18 -27.70
C ILE A 328 -4.40 -4.07 -27.84
N LYS A 329 -3.60 -4.14 -28.90
CA LYS A 329 -2.67 -3.06 -29.23
C LYS A 329 -3.48 -1.82 -29.60
N GLY A 330 -3.16 -0.70 -28.97
CA GLY A 330 -3.78 0.58 -29.24
C GLY A 330 -2.98 1.41 -30.25
N ILE A 331 -3.12 2.73 -30.12
CA ILE A 331 -2.53 3.71 -31.02
C ILE A 331 -1.05 3.88 -30.71
N SER A 332 -0.26 3.97 -31.77
CA SER A 332 1.11 4.46 -31.74
C SER A 332 1.10 5.94 -32.15
N PHE A 333 1.39 6.85 -31.22
CA PHE A 333 1.25 8.30 -31.36
C PHE A 333 2.57 9.04 -31.10
N GLU A 334 2.86 10.09 -31.87
CA GLU A 334 3.99 10.99 -31.66
C GLU A 334 3.46 12.37 -31.22
N PRO A 335 3.57 12.74 -29.92
CA PRO A 335 3.10 14.02 -29.40
C PRO A 335 3.92 15.19 -29.95
N ASP A 336 3.28 16.35 -30.09
CA ASP A 336 3.97 17.61 -30.35
C ASP A 336 4.66 18.08 -29.06
N VAL A 337 5.98 18.14 -29.10
CA VAL A 337 6.85 18.47 -27.96
C VAL A 337 7.36 19.91 -27.98
N THR A 338 6.74 20.81 -28.77
CA THR A 338 7.18 22.22 -28.86
C THR A 338 6.70 23.09 -27.70
N SER A 339 5.67 22.66 -26.97
CA SER A 339 5.14 23.38 -25.82
C SER A 339 4.57 22.41 -24.78
N VAL A 340 4.28 22.90 -23.57
CA VAL A 340 3.60 22.12 -22.54
C VAL A 340 2.21 21.74 -23.07
N LYS A 341 1.90 20.44 -23.05
CA LYS A 341 0.65 19.88 -23.59
C LYS A 341 0.22 18.66 -22.79
N GLU A 342 -1.07 18.39 -22.78
CA GLU A 342 -1.64 17.17 -22.23
C GLU A 342 -2.43 16.45 -23.32
N TYR A 343 -2.22 15.14 -23.41
CA TYR A 343 -2.90 14.25 -24.34
C TYR A 343 -3.70 13.21 -23.55
N THR A 344 -4.98 13.07 -23.87
CA THR A 344 -5.86 12.06 -23.27
C THR A 344 -6.06 10.92 -24.26
N PHE A 345 -5.71 9.71 -23.85
CA PHE A 345 -6.00 8.47 -24.58
C PHE A 345 -7.30 7.92 -24.02
N GLU A 346 -8.39 8.10 -24.74
CA GLU A 346 -9.72 7.65 -24.37
C GLU A 346 -10.09 6.41 -25.18
N VAL A 347 -10.58 5.36 -24.52
CA VAL A 347 -11.15 4.18 -25.15
C VAL A 347 -12.65 4.13 -24.88
N GLN A 348 -13.42 3.98 -25.95
CA GLN A 348 -14.85 3.67 -25.90
C GLN A 348 -15.03 2.24 -26.37
N VAL A 349 -15.69 1.43 -25.56
CA VAL A 349 -16.03 0.03 -25.89
C VAL A 349 -17.53 -0.05 -26.07
N ALA A 350 -17.96 -0.53 -27.23
CA ALA A 350 -19.37 -0.66 -27.61
C ALA A 350 -19.74 -2.12 -27.90
N GLU A 351 -20.95 -2.49 -27.48
CA GLU A 351 -21.64 -3.74 -27.87
C GLU A 351 -22.87 -3.33 -28.69
N ASP A 352 -23.03 -3.88 -29.90
CA ASP A 352 -24.15 -3.58 -30.80
C ASP A 352 -24.43 -2.07 -30.98
N SER A 353 -23.36 -1.28 -31.16
CA SER A 353 -23.37 0.20 -31.26
C SER A 353 -23.75 0.97 -29.99
N ASN A 354 -23.96 0.32 -28.85
CA ASN A 354 -24.16 0.98 -27.56
C ASN A 354 -22.86 0.99 -26.77
N ILE A 355 -22.43 2.14 -26.27
CA ILE A 355 -21.24 2.25 -25.41
C ILE A 355 -21.54 1.54 -24.09
N VAL A 356 -20.75 0.52 -23.77
CA VAL A 356 -20.86 -0.29 -22.55
C VAL A 356 -19.77 0.06 -21.53
N PHE A 357 -18.67 0.66 -21.97
CA PHE A 357 -17.58 1.07 -21.08
C PHE A 357 -16.74 2.19 -21.70
N GLU A 358 -16.23 3.09 -20.86
CA GLU A 358 -15.26 4.12 -21.24
C GLU A 358 -14.11 4.12 -20.23
N ALA A 359 -12.89 4.35 -20.71
CA ALA A 359 -11.70 4.51 -19.86
C ALA A 359 -10.72 5.46 -20.51
N ASP A 360 -9.88 6.11 -19.70
CA ASP A 360 -8.86 7.02 -20.20
C ASP A 360 -7.52 6.90 -19.47
N THR A 361 -6.48 7.46 -20.09
CA THR A 361 -5.18 7.70 -19.45
C THR A 361 -4.55 8.95 -20.04
N LEU A 362 -3.71 9.62 -19.25
CA LEU A 362 -3.02 10.83 -19.66
C LEU A 362 -1.57 10.56 -20.10
N PHE A 363 -1.13 11.37 -21.05
CA PHE A 363 0.27 11.57 -21.40
C PHE A 363 0.59 13.07 -21.41
N LYS A 364 1.68 13.48 -20.74
CA LYS A 364 2.01 14.92 -20.60
C LYS A 364 3.32 15.28 -21.29
N VAL A 365 3.33 16.39 -22.02
CA VAL A 365 4.55 17.11 -22.40
C VAL A 365 4.81 18.15 -21.32
N LEU A 366 5.82 17.89 -20.50
CA LEU A 366 6.22 18.70 -19.37
C LEU A 366 7.15 19.85 -19.81
N PRO A 367 7.25 20.93 -19.04
CA PRO A 367 8.23 21.98 -19.31
C PRO A 367 9.67 21.44 -19.31
N PRO A 368 10.65 22.19 -19.86
CA PRO A 368 12.05 21.87 -19.68
C PRO A 368 12.38 21.77 -18.19
N ILE A 369 13.41 20.99 -17.91
CA ILE A 369 13.96 20.84 -16.58
C ILE A 369 14.51 22.20 -16.12
N PRO A 370 14.16 22.71 -14.93
CA PRO A 370 14.76 23.95 -14.44
C PRO A 370 16.27 23.73 -14.24
N PRO A 371 17.14 24.64 -14.72
CA PRO A 371 18.58 24.50 -14.59
C PRO A 371 19.02 24.52 -13.12
N THR A 372 20.21 24.00 -12.86
CA THR A 372 20.85 24.04 -11.54
C THR A 372 21.05 25.48 -11.09
N ARG A 373 20.56 25.84 -9.90
CA ARG A 373 20.66 27.19 -9.33
C ARG A 373 20.76 27.14 -7.79
N ILE A 374 21.07 28.28 -7.19
CA ILE A 374 21.03 28.44 -5.73
C ILE A 374 19.98 29.50 -5.43
N ASP A 375 18.90 29.10 -4.76
CA ASP A 375 17.87 30.02 -4.31
C ASP A 375 18.29 30.65 -2.97
N ILE A 376 18.01 31.94 -2.80
CA ILE A 376 18.22 32.65 -1.55
C ILE A 376 16.91 33.22 -1.02
N SER A 377 16.67 33.02 0.28
CA SER A 377 15.56 33.60 1.02
C SER A 377 16.06 34.33 2.26
N GLN A 378 15.32 35.35 2.68
CA GLN A 378 15.66 36.16 3.86
C GLN A 378 14.43 36.36 4.75
N ASN A 379 14.62 36.34 6.07
CA ASN A 379 13.56 36.54 7.06
C ASN A 379 14.06 37.35 8.26
N LEU A 380 13.16 38.11 8.90
CA LEU A 380 13.40 38.78 10.19
C LEU A 380 12.57 38.09 11.28
N ASP A 381 13.13 37.95 12.48
CA ASP A 381 12.41 37.44 13.65
C ASP A 381 11.43 38.45 14.27
N LYS A 382 11.51 39.72 13.86
CA LYS A 382 10.62 40.81 14.27
C LYS A 382 10.09 41.60 13.07
N LEU A 383 8.86 42.10 13.22
CA LEU A 383 8.23 43.02 12.26
C LEU A 383 8.58 44.50 12.53
N VAL A 384 8.87 44.84 13.79
CA VAL A 384 9.19 46.20 14.26
C VAL A 384 10.25 46.12 15.36
N LEU A 385 11.08 47.16 15.47
CA LEU A 385 11.92 47.42 16.65
C LEU A 385 11.23 48.41 17.60
N TYR A 386 11.58 48.42 18.88
CA TYR A 386 11.12 49.42 19.83
C TYR A 386 12.13 50.54 20.05
N PRO A 387 11.69 51.77 20.41
CA PRO A 387 12.60 52.87 20.75
C PRO A 387 13.47 52.53 21.96
N GLY A 388 14.72 53.03 21.98
CA GLY A 388 15.70 52.71 23.00
C GLY A 388 16.63 51.56 22.57
N ASP A 389 16.84 50.58 23.45
CA ASP A 389 17.71 49.44 23.18
C ASP A 389 16.85 48.23 22.82
N ASP A 390 17.03 47.70 21.60
CA ASP A 390 16.30 46.54 21.11
C ASP A 390 17.13 45.80 20.05
N SER A 391 16.82 44.53 19.78
CA SER A 391 17.55 43.69 18.83
C SER A 391 16.63 43.00 17.84
N VAL A 392 17.13 42.67 16.66
CA VAL A 392 16.45 41.88 15.63
C VAL A 392 17.45 40.93 14.98
N SER A 393 17.02 39.72 14.65
CA SER A 393 17.82 38.73 13.95
C SER A 393 17.32 38.54 12.52
N ALA A 394 18.24 38.63 11.56
CA ALA A 394 17.99 38.30 10.16
C ALA A 394 18.56 36.91 9.84
N SER A 395 17.76 36.06 9.19
CA SER A 395 18.17 34.76 8.67
C SER A 395 18.21 34.82 7.15
N PHE A 396 19.36 34.46 6.56
CA PHE A 396 19.52 34.24 5.13
C PHE A 396 19.68 32.74 4.88
N LYS A 397 18.87 32.16 4.00
CA LYS A 397 18.91 30.74 3.67
C LYS A 397 19.22 30.57 2.19
N LEU A 398 20.31 29.88 1.90
CA LEU A 398 20.67 29.37 0.58
C LEU A 398 20.20 27.93 0.44
N LEU A 399 19.60 27.60 -0.70
CA LEU A 399 19.15 26.25 -1.05
C LEU A 399 19.60 25.90 -2.46
N GLY A 400 20.31 24.78 -2.61
CA GLY A 400 20.66 24.25 -3.93
C GLY A 400 19.45 23.62 -4.61
N GLU A 401 19.00 24.17 -5.74
CA GLU A 401 17.79 23.76 -6.45
C GLU A 401 18.00 23.52 -7.95
N GLY A 402 17.08 22.79 -8.56
CA GLY A 402 17.06 22.54 -9.99
C GLY A 402 17.67 21.20 -10.37
N THR A 403 17.77 20.98 -11.67
CA THR A 403 18.07 19.66 -12.22
C THR A 403 19.07 19.81 -13.36
N PRO A 404 20.03 18.89 -13.49
CA PRO A 404 21.19 19.11 -14.34
C PRO A 404 20.82 19.02 -15.82
N GLU A 405 21.12 20.05 -16.61
CA GLU A 405 21.06 19.95 -18.07
C GLU A 405 22.24 19.08 -18.56
N GLY A 406 21.95 17.89 -19.09
CA GLY A 406 22.89 16.82 -19.47
C GLY A 406 22.20 15.46 -19.31
N PRO A 407 22.71 14.33 -19.87
CA PRO A 407 21.97 13.06 -19.85
C PRO A 407 21.50 12.79 -18.43
N GLN A 408 20.17 12.67 -18.31
CA GLN A 408 19.42 12.63 -17.07
C GLN A 408 20.22 11.85 -16.02
N ARG A 409 20.54 12.50 -14.89
CA ARG A 409 21.24 11.84 -13.78
C ARG A 409 20.56 10.50 -13.55
N VAL A 410 21.31 9.42 -13.72
CA VAL A 410 20.79 8.07 -13.50
C VAL A 410 20.42 8.00 -12.02
N PRO A 411 19.15 7.78 -11.67
CA PRO A 411 18.71 7.77 -10.27
C PRO A 411 19.56 6.83 -9.41
N ILE A 412 19.83 7.21 -8.17
CA ILE A 412 20.78 6.50 -7.31
C ILE A 412 20.06 5.59 -6.32
N ASP A 413 20.61 4.40 -6.13
CA ASP A 413 20.33 3.53 -4.99
C ASP A 413 21.49 3.61 -4.01
N LEU A 414 21.28 4.36 -2.94
CA LEU A 414 22.26 4.56 -1.88
C LEU A 414 22.02 3.57 -0.74
N VAL A 415 23.03 2.79 -0.38
CA VAL A 415 22.97 1.92 0.82
C VAL A 415 23.95 2.43 1.88
N LEU A 416 23.39 2.90 3.01
CA LEU A 416 24.14 3.30 4.19
C LEU A 416 24.45 2.08 5.05
N ILE A 417 25.73 1.78 5.26
CA ILE A 417 26.21 0.62 6.03
C ILE A 417 26.87 1.14 7.31
N LEU A 418 26.15 1.02 8.43
CA LEU A 418 26.48 1.68 9.69
C LEU A 418 27.04 0.68 10.72
N ASP A 419 28.25 0.95 11.20
CA ASP A 419 28.90 0.18 12.25
C ASP A 419 28.34 0.55 13.64
N SER A 420 27.85 -0.46 14.36
CA SER A 420 27.31 -0.37 15.72
C SER A 420 28.06 -1.28 16.70
N SER A 421 29.31 -1.63 16.39
CA SER A 421 30.20 -2.43 17.24
C SER A 421 30.55 -1.75 18.56
N GLY A 422 31.14 -2.50 19.49
CA GLY A 422 31.41 -2.01 20.85
C GLY A 422 32.28 -0.75 20.90
N SER A 423 33.25 -0.61 19.99
CA SER A 423 34.13 0.56 19.88
C SER A 423 33.41 1.81 19.37
N MET A 424 32.26 1.65 18.72
CA MET A 424 31.41 2.75 18.28
C MET A 424 30.55 3.34 19.41
N SER A 425 30.55 2.75 20.61
CA SER A 425 29.68 3.19 21.72
C SER A 425 29.85 4.67 22.11
N GLY A 426 28.75 5.32 22.48
CA GLY A 426 28.74 6.72 22.91
C GLY A 426 28.85 7.70 21.74
N THR A 427 29.79 8.64 21.83
CA THR A 427 29.94 9.74 20.86
C THR A 427 30.12 9.29 19.40
N PRO A 428 30.92 8.26 19.06
CA PRO A 428 31.06 7.79 17.68
C PRO A 428 29.72 7.34 17.08
N TRP A 429 28.89 6.58 17.81
CA TRP A 429 27.58 6.13 17.34
C TRP A 429 26.62 7.28 17.08
N THR A 430 26.57 8.27 17.98
CA THR A 430 25.76 9.48 17.77
C THR A 430 26.18 10.19 16.48
N LYS A 431 27.49 10.33 16.25
CA LYS A 431 28.03 10.96 15.02
C LYS A 431 27.73 10.13 13.76
N THR A 432 27.78 8.80 13.83
CA THR A 432 27.39 7.93 12.71
C THR A 432 25.95 8.16 12.30
N LYS A 433 25.02 8.29 13.26
CA LYS A 433 23.62 8.60 12.97
C LYS A 433 23.44 9.99 12.38
N GLU A 434 24.13 11.00 12.89
CA GLU A 434 24.08 12.36 12.35
C GLU A 434 24.56 12.41 10.90
N ALA A 435 25.71 11.81 10.60
CA ALA A 435 26.21 11.70 9.22
C ALA A 435 25.22 10.99 8.30
N ALA A 436 24.66 9.86 8.75
CA ALA A 436 23.70 9.09 7.96
C ALA A 436 22.43 9.91 7.63
N LYS A 437 21.93 10.72 8.59
CA LYS A 437 20.79 11.61 8.35
C LYS A 437 21.12 12.71 7.35
N ASN A 438 22.29 13.34 7.46
CA ASN A 438 22.70 14.40 6.55
C ASN A 438 22.81 13.90 5.10
N VAL A 439 23.23 12.64 4.90
CA VAL A 439 23.23 12.03 3.56
C VAL A 439 21.81 11.72 3.09
N ALA A 440 20.93 11.26 3.99
CA ALA A 440 19.53 11.02 3.66
C ALA A 440 18.80 12.32 3.25
N ASP A 441 19.24 13.50 3.73
CA ASP A 441 18.70 14.78 3.28
C ASP A 441 19.09 15.12 1.82
N MET A 442 20.27 14.65 1.38
CA MET A 442 20.86 14.96 0.08
C MET A 442 20.31 14.11 -1.09
N ILE A 443 19.59 13.00 -0.82
CA ILE A 443 19.00 12.18 -1.90
C ILE A 443 17.94 12.98 -2.68
N GLN A 444 17.72 12.72 -3.96
CA GLN A 444 16.65 13.37 -4.76
C GLN A 444 15.35 12.55 -4.74
N ASP A 445 14.25 13.08 -5.29
CA ASP A 445 12.93 12.42 -5.27
C ASP A 445 12.92 11.08 -6.03
N GLU A 446 13.77 10.95 -7.05
CA GLU A 446 13.96 9.73 -7.83
C GLU A 446 14.97 8.74 -7.21
N ASP A 447 15.73 9.15 -6.19
CA ASP A 447 16.71 8.33 -5.49
C ASP A 447 16.04 7.45 -4.43
N ARG A 448 16.72 6.35 -4.08
CA ARG A 448 16.28 5.47 -2.99
C ARG A 448 17.41 5.29 -1.99
N CYS A 449 17.06 5.26 -0.71
CA CYS A 449 18.00 5.00 0.36
C CYS A 449 17.62 3.75 1.13
N ALA A 450 18.60 2.90 1.40
CA ALA A 450 18.51 1.78 2.32
C ALA A 450 19.51 1.97 3.47
N VAL A 451 19.18 1.43 4.62
CA VAL A 451 19.99 1.54 5.83
C VAL A 451 20.23 0.15 6.40
N VAL A 452 21.50 -0.24 6.46
CA VAL A 452 21.98 -1.51 7.02
C VAL A 452 22.79 -1.20 8.28
N ARG A 453 22.44 -1.84 9.39
CA ARG A 453 23.22 -1.80 10.63
C ARG A 453 24.01 -3.08 10.77
N PHE A 454 25.27 -3.01 11.20
CA PHE A 454 26.05 -4.20 11.55
C PHE A 454 26.82 -4.06 12.87
N ALA A 455 27.07 -5.20 13.51
CA ALA A 455 27.97 -5.38 14.65
C ALA A 455 28.46 -6.84 14.61
N SER A 456 28.10 -7.71 15.58
CA SER A 456 28.35 -9.16 15.48
C SER A 456 27.56 -9.84 14.35
N SER A 457 26.47 -9.23 13.92
CA SER A 457 25.64 -9.62 12.77
C SER A 457 25.16 -8.36 12.03
N ALA A 458 24.61 -8.52 10.83
CA ALA A 458 24.05 -7.42 10.04
C ALA A 458 22.53 -7.55 9.89
N SER A 459 21.83 -6.41 9.81
CA SER A 459 20.38 -6.35 9.62
C SER A 459 19.98 -5.07 8.88
N THR A 460 19.15 -5.20 7.86
CA THR A 460 18.50 -4.06 7.20
C THR A 460 17.51 -3.41 8.15
N GLN A 461 17.65 -2.11 8.38
CA GLN A 461 16.73 -1.29 9.16
C GLN A 461 15.65 -0.66 8.27
N VAL A 462 16.04 -0.28 7.05
CA VAL A 462 15.16 0.25 6.01
C VAL A 462 15.63 -0.30 4.68
N SER A 463 14.74 -0.94 3.91
CA SER A 463 15.00 -1.31 2.53
C SER A 463 14.85 -0.10 1.60
N LEU A 464 15.37 -0.19 0.37
CA LEU A 464 15.39 0.92 -0.58
C LEU A 464 14.01 1.60 -0.74
N ILE A 465 13.91 2.85 -0.27
CA ILE A 465 12.71 3.69 -0.34
C ILE A 465 13.10 5.14 -0.71
N ASN A 466 12.17 5.87 -1.32
CA ASN A 466 12.32 7.28 -1.71
C ASN A 466 11.63 8.26 -0.71
N ASP A 467 11.62 7.91 0.58
CA ASP A 467 11.05 8.75 1.65
C ASP A 467 12.14 9.17 2.64
N LYS A 468 12.59 10.43 2.51
CA LYS A 468 13.67 11.00 3.34
C LYS A 468 13.31 11.02 4.82
N GLU A 469 12.08 11.41 5.16
CA GLU A 469 11.65 11.55 6.55
C GLU A 469 11.56 10.19 7.23
N PHE A 470 11.05 9.18 6.50
CA PHE A 470 11.01 7.81 7.01
C PHE A 470 12.41 7.24 7.25
N VAL A 471 13.34 7.47 6.33
CA VAL A 471 14.75 7.05 6.47
C VAL A 471 15.41 7.73 7.68
N LYS A 472 15.26 9.04 7.83
CA LYS A 472 15.81 9.81 8.98
C LYS A 472 15.22 9.38 10.31
N LYS A 473 13.91 9.14 10.36
CA LYS A 473 13.24 8.62 11.54
C LYS A 473 13.79 7.25 11.92
N SER A 474 13.93 6.36 10.94
CA SER A 474 14.47 5.02 11.17
C SER A 474 15.93 5.04 11.66
N ILE A 475 16.76 5.96 11.16
CA ILE A 475 18.12 6.18 11.66
C ILE A 475 18.11 6.67 13.11
N THR A 476 17.18 7.57 13.45
CA THR A 476 17.02 8.10 14.80
C THR A 476 16.66 7.00 15.79
N ASP A 477 15.65 6.20 15.45
CA ASP A 477 15.09 5.13 16.30
C ASP A 477 16.00 3.88 16.39
N MET A 478 17.03 3.81 15.55
CA MET A 478 17.93 2.67 15.48
C MET A 478 18.67 2.42 16.81
N SER A 479 18.53 1.21 17.37
CA SER A 479 19.20 0.86 18.63
C SER A 479 20.70 0.61 18.46
N PHE A 480 21.47 0.95 19.50
CA PHE A 480 22.88 0.55 19.58
C PHE A 480 22.98 -0.95 19.92
N SER A 481 23.87 -1.67 19.26
CA SER A 481 24.01 -3.12 19.41
C SER A 481 25.19 -3.52 20.30
N GLY A 482 26.36 -2.94 20.05
CA GLY A 482 27.61 -3.44 20.60
C GLY A 482 28.02 -4.81 20.06
N GLY A 483 29.18 -5.31 20.50
CA GLY A 483 29.74 -6.59 20.07
C GLY A 483 30.87 -6.43 19.05
N GLY A 484 31.08 -7.45 18.22
CA GLY A 484 32.16 -7.48 17.22
C GLY A 484 31.85 -6.63 15.98
N THR A 485 32.73 -6.74 14.97
CA THR A 485 32.71 -5.89 13.77
C THR A 485 32.65 -6.76 12.51
N ALA A 486 31.52 -7.41 12.27
CA ALA A 486 31.25 -8.26 11.11
C ALA A 486 30.93 -7.41 9.86
N MET A 487 31.91 -6.63 9.42
CA MET A 487 31.82 -5.73 8.26
C MET A 487 31.49 -6.48 6.96
N ASP A 488 31.97 -7.71 6.81
CA ASP A 488 31.65 -8.60 5.70
C ASP A 488 30.16 -8.93 5.65
N ALA A 489 29.53 -9.17 6.81
CA ALA A 489 28.09 -9.39 6.91
C ALA A 489 27.33 -8.11 6.54
N GLY A 490 27.81 -6.93 6.94
CA GLY A 490 27.24 -5.63 6.57
C GLY A 490 27.23 -5.40 5.06
N ILE A 491 28.36 -5.61 4.39
CA ILE A 491 28.47 -5.50 2.93
C ILE A 491 27.62 -6.57 2.24
N GLN A 492 27.59 -7.79 2.75
CA GLN A 492 26.74 -8.86 2.21
C GLN A 492 25.25 -8.53 2.29
N GLN A 493 24.81 -7.93 3.40
CA GLN A 493 23.43 -7.50 3.57
C GLN A 493 23.11 -6.36 2.59
N ALA A 494 24.01 -5.39 2.42
CA ALA A 494 23.86 -4.32 1.43
C ALA A 494 23.76 -4.86 -0.01
N LEU A 495 24.60 -5.84 -0.38
CA LEU A 495 24.50 -6.53 -1.68
C LEU A 495 23.16 -7.25 -1.87
N GLY A 496 22.52 -7.68 -0.79
CA GLY A 496 21.20 -8.31 -0.82
C GLY A 496 20.04 -7.35 -1.06
N GLU A 497 20.20 -6.06 -0.73
CA GLU A 497 19.21 -5.01 -1.02
C GLU A 497 19.18 -4.64 -2.52
N VAL A 498 20.30 -4.82 -3.23
CA VAL A 498 20.49 -4.43 -4.64
C VAL A 498 20.59 -5.66 -5.56
N LYS A 499 19.56 -6.51 -5.53
CA LYS A 499 19.56 -7.83 -6.20
C LYS A 499 19.88 -7.75 -7.70
N ASP A 500 19.27 -6.80 -8.40
CA ASP A 500 19.45 -6.56 -9.84
C ASP A 500 20.00 -5.15 -10.09
N VAL A 501 21.32 -5.05 -10.27
CA VAL A 501 21.96 -3.79 -10.70
C VAL A 501 21.65 -3.60 -12.19
N SER A 502 20.69 -2.73 -12.51
CA SER A 502 20.34 -2.38 -13.89
C SER A 502 21.15 -1.18 -14.39
N THR A 503 21.16 -0.92 -15.70
CA THR A 503 21.75 0.31 -16.25
C THR A 503 20.87 1.54 -16.03
N GLU A 504 19.69 1.37 -15.42
CA GLU A 504 18.72 2.44 -15.18
C GLU A 504 18.94 3.16 -13.85
N ARG A 505 19.75 2.59 -12.94
CA ARG A 505 20.05 3.15 -11.61
C ARG A 505 21.52 2.97 -11.24
N GLU A 506 22.18 4.01 -10.71
CA GLU A 506 23.55 3.88 -10.19
C GLU A 506 23.50 3.41 -8.74
N VAL A 507 24.28 2.38 -8.39
CA VAL A 507 24.28 1.80 -7.04
C VAL A 507 25.53 2.20 -6.29
N VAL A 508 25.35 2.81 -5.13
CA VAL A 508 26.44 3.35 -4.29
C VAL A 508 26.31 2.85 -2.86
N PHE A 509 27.39 2.33 -2.30
CA PHE A 509 27.46 1.97 -0.87
C PHE A 509 28.29 2.99 -0.10
N MET A 510 27.83 3.32 1.10
CA MET A 510 28.56 4.19 2.01
C MET A 510 28.77 3.48 3.35
N LEU A 511 30.01 3.13 3.65
CA LEU A 511 30.41 2.38 4.84
C LEU A 511 30.98 3.33 5.90
N LEU A 512 30.32 3.39 7.07
CA LEU A 512 30.75 4.20 8.22
C LEU A 512 31.23 3.27 9.34
N SER A 513 32.53 3.27 9.64
CA SER A 513 33.16 2.36 10.62
C SER A 513 34.49 2.92 11.16
N ASP A 514 34.95 2.39 12.27
CA ASP A 514 36.30 2.63 12.81
C ASP A 514 37.37 1.66 12.25
N GLY A 515 36.99 0.78 11.31
CA GLY A 515 37.91 0.16 10.35
C GLY A 515 38.61 -1.13 10.79
N VAL A 516 38.23 -1.74 11.93
CA VAL A 516 38.82 -3.01 12.38
C VAL A 516 37.79 -4.14 12.27
N PRO A 517 37.70 -4.85 11.13
CA PRO A 517 36.75 -5.95 10.97
C PRO A 517 37.22 -7.22 11.70
N ASN A 518 36.27 -8.11 12.00
CA ASN A 518 36.58 -9.46 12.54
C ASN A 518 37.44 -10.29 11.57
N SER A 519 37.32 -10.07 10.25
CA SER A 519 38.09 -10.77 9.22
C SER A 519 38.25 -9.92 7.96
N GLN A 520 39.47 -9.45 7.69
CA GLN A 520 39.77 -8.67 6.48
C GLN A 520 39.62 -9.50 5.19
N SER A 521 39.96 -10.79 5.20
CA SER A 521 39.84 -11.67 4.03
C SER A 521 38.38 -11.92 3.64
N ALA A 522 37.48 -12.03 4.63
CA ALA A 522 36.04 -12.13 4.39
C ALA A 522 35.48 -10.84 3.77
N VAL A 523 35.91 -9.67 4.28
CA VAL A 523 35.53 -8.36 3.73
C VAL A 523 35.99 -8.23 2.27
N TYR A 524 37.25 -8.55 1.95
CA TYR A 524 37.75 -8.49 0.56
C TYR A 524 36.98 -9.40 -0.41
N THR A 525 36.48 -10.53 0.08
CA THR A 525 35.62 -11.41 -0.72
C THR A 525 34.33 -10.69 -1.13
N LYS A 526 33.71 -9.94 -0.21
CA LYS A 526 32.48 -9.16 -0.50
C LYS A 526 32.77 -7.92 -1.35
N VAL A 527 33.89 -7.25 -1.11
CA VAL A 527 34.36 -6.13 -1.95
C VAL A 527 34.60 -6.59 -3.39
N SER A 528 35.16 -7.78 -3.59
CA SER A 528 35.33 -8.36 -4.94
C SER A 528 33.99 -8.58 -5.65
N THR A 529 32.95 -8.99 -4.91
CA THR A 529 31.59 -9.11 -5.45
C THR A 529 31.01 -7.74 -5.82
N ALA A 530 31.24 -6.70 -5.01
CA ALA A 530 30.81 -5.33 -5.33
C ALA A 530 31.48 -4.80 -6.61
N ILE A 531 32.78 -5.05 -6.79
CA ILE A 531 33.54 -4.70 -8.01
C ILE A 531 32.94 -5.39 -9.24
N GLN A 532 32.63 -6.69 -9.16
CA GLN A 532 32.02 -7.44 -10.27
C GLN A 532 30.65 -6.90 -10.67
N LYS A 533 29.91 -6.32 -9.70
CA LYS A 533 28.61 -5.67 -9.92
C LYS A 533 28.73 -4.18 -10.30
N GLY A 534 29.94 -3.63 -10.40
CA GLY A 534 30.15 -2.21 -10.70
C GLY A 534 29.76 -1.25 -9.57
N ILE A 535 29.64 -1.74 -8.33
CA ILE A 535 29.22 -0.94 -7.17
C ILE A 535 30.42 -0.23 -6.56
N LYS A 536 30.32 1.09 -6.43
CA LYS A 536 31.30 1.93 -5.73
C LYS A 536 31.05 1.89 -4.22
N ILE A 537 32.09 1.71 -3.42
CA ILE A 537 32.01 1.77 -1.96
C ILE A 537 32.80 2.98 -1.47
N PHE A 538 32.10 3.97 -0.93
CA PHE A 538 32.69 5.07 -0.19
C PHE A 538 32.87 4.65 1.26
N THR A 539 34.00 5.02 1.85
CA THR A 539 34.32 4.63 3.23
C THR A 539 34.64 5.85 4.08
N LEU A 540 34.06 5.88 5.27
CA LEU A 540 34.21 6.96 6.23
C LEU A 540 34.72 6.42 7.55
N GLY A 541 35.95 6.82 7.89
CA GLY A 541 36.60 6.46 9.13
C GLY A 541 36.18 7.38 10.29
N LEU A 542 35.70 6.81 11.38
CA LEU A 542 35.35 7.54 12.62
C LEU A 542 36.23 7.05 13.79
N GLY A 543 37.02 7.94 14.41
CA GLY A 543 37.79 7.63 15.65
C GLY A 543 39.23 7.13 15.43
N GLY A 544 39.71 6.19 16.26
CA GLY A 544 41.08 5.64 16.18
C GLY A 544 41.19 4.51 15.16
N VAL A 545 41.25 4.85 13.87
CA VAL A 545 40.95 3.93 12.76
C VAL A 545 42.19 3.24 12.18
N ASN A 546 42.01 2.00 11.70
CA ASN A 546 42.88 1.41 10.67
C ASN A 546 42.53 2.00 9.28
N GLY A 547 42.86 3.28 9.07
CA GLY A 547 42.46 4.03 7.88
C GLY A 547 42.98 3.45 6.56
N ALA A 548 44.12 2.74 6.59
CA ALA A 548 44.71 2.10 5.41
C ALA A 548 43.80 1.01 4.82
N PHE A 549 43.13 0.24 5.69
CA PHE A 549 42.22 -0.83 5.24
C PHE A 549 40.94 -0.27 4.61
N MET A 550 40.34 0.74 5.23
CA MET A 550 39.16 1.43 4.69
C MET A 550 39.47 2.14 3.36
N GLN A 551 40.65 2.77 3.27
CA GLN A 551 41.14 3.36 2.03
C GLN A 551 41.32 2.35 0.90
N ASP A 552 41.83 1.17 1.21
CA ASP A 552 42.01 0.10 0.23
C ASP A 552 40.66 -0.43 -0.30
N ILE A 553 39.63 -0.55 0.55
CA ILE A 553 38.26 -0.91 0.12
C ILE A 553 37.71 0.13 -0.87
N ALA A 554 37.80 1.42 -0.52
CA ALA A 554 37.27 2.49 -1.37
C ALA A 554 38.00 2.55 -2.71
N THR A 555 39.34 2.55 -2.67
CA THR A 555 40.17 2.64 -3.88
C THR A 555 39.91 1.48 -4.85
N LYS A 556 39.77 0.25 -4.34
CA LYS A 556 39.51 -0.94 -5.18
C LYS A 556 38.14 -0.92 -5.87
N THR A 557 37.16 -0.22 -5.31
CA THR A 557 35.80 -0.11 -5.85
C THR A 557 35.58 1.16 -6.67
N GLY A 558 36.59 2.03 -6.78
CA GLY A 558 36.47 3.34 -7.42
C GLY A 558 35.74 4.38 -6.59
N GLY A 559 35.58 4.15 -5.28
CA GLY A 559 35.10 5.13 -4.32
C GLY A 559 36.24 5.87 -3.61
N THR A 560 35.87 6.86 -2.80
CA THR A 560 36.80 7.70 -2.05
C THR A 560 36.75 7.36 -0.55
N TYR A 561 37.92 7.36 0.11
CA TYR A 561 38.02 7.27 1.56
C TYR A 561 38.24 8.64 2.18
N LYS A 562 37.53 8.91 3.28
CA LYS A 562 37.72 10.11 4.08
C LYS A 562 37.79 9.74 5.57
N TYR A 563 38.64 10.46 6.29
CA TYR A 563 38.80 10.32 7.73
C TYR A 563 38.23 11.55 8.43
N SER A 564 37.29 11.35 9.35
CA SER A 564 36.66 12.45 10.08
C SER A 564 37.03 12.39 11.57
N PRO A 565 37.91 13.29 12.04
CA PRO A 565 38.25 13.37 13.47
C PRO A 565 37.20 14.15 14.30
N THR A 566 36.40 15.04 13.68
CA THR A 566 35.42 15.89 14.38
C THR A 566 34.06 15.94 13.67
N ALA A 567 32.99 16.36 14.38
CA ALA A 567 31.64 16.48 13.80
C ALA A 567 31.54 17.54 12.69
N GLN A 568 32.38 18.58 12.74
CA GLN A 568 32.40 19.65 11.74
C GLN A 568 33.10 19.19 10.45
N ASP A 569 34.18 18.41 10.58
CA ASP A 569 34.85 17.78 9.44
C ASP A 569 33.95 16.75 8.77
N LEU A 570 33.11 16.07 9.55
CA LEU A 570 32.11 15.11 9.06
C LEU A 570 31.20 15.79 8.04
N ASN A 571 30.56 16.91 8.37
CA ASN A 571 29.67 17.59 7.42
C ASN A 571 30.37 18.02 6.12
N THR A 572 31.59 18.58 6.20
CA THR A 572 32.36 18.96 5.01
C THR A 572 32.76 17.75 4.16
N ILE A 573 33.23 16.68 4.80
CA ILE A 573 33.57 15.41 4.15
C ILE A 573 32.35 14.80 3.48
N MET A 574 31.19 14.89 4.12
CA MET A 574 29.94 14.36 3.59
C MET A 574 29.42 15.23 2.44
N THR A 575 29.52 16.56 2.48
CA THR A 575 29.24 17.44 1.32
C THR A 575 30.21 17.19 0.16
N ASP A 576 31.47 16.87 0.44
CA ASP A 576 32.45 16.50 -0.58
C ASP A 576 32.08 15.20 -1.28
N LEU A 577 31.86 14.13 -0.50
CA LEU A 577 31.44 12.81 -0.98
C LEU A 577 30.07 12.87 -1.65
N ALA A 578 29.15 13.65 -1.09
CA ALA A 578 27.86 13.95 -1.69
C ALA A 578 28.03 14.67 -3.02
N GLY A 579 28.92 15.66 -3.16
CA GLY A 579 29.17 16.28 -4.48
C GLY A 579 29.93 15.38 -5.48
N GLU A 580 30.44 14.22 -5.06
CA GLU A 580 30.92 13.15 -5.96
C GLU A 580 29.77 12.19 -6.37
N ILE A 581 28.66 12.17 -5.62
CA ILE A 581 27.48 11.29 -5.77
C ILE A 581 26.26 12.04 -6.33
N PHE A 582 26.13 13.34 -6.06
CA PHE A 582 25.01 14.23 -6.35
C PHE A 582 25.51 15.43 -7.18
N ASP A 583 24.67 15.91 -8.09
CA ASP A 583 25.00 17.06 -8.93
C ASP A 583 25.18 18.35 -8.11
N THR A 584 26.12 19.19 -8.55
CA THR A 584 26.44 20.48 -7.91
C THR A 584 25.46 21.56 -8.36
N ALA A 585 24.87 22.30 -7.40
CA ALA A 585 23.96 23.42 -7.69
C ALA A 585 24.69 24.69 -8.13
N GLY A 586 25.82 24.97 -7.50
CA GLY A 586 26.73 26.03 -7.90
C GLY A 586 28.12 25.85 -7.30
N LYS A 587 29.14 26.36 -7.98
CA LYS A 587 30.55 26.37 -7.52
C LYS A 587 30.99 27.80 -7.23
N ASN A 588 32.03 27.96 -6.42
CA ASN A 588 32.57 29.28 -6.04
C ASN A 588 31.47 30.20 -5.48
N VAL A 589 30.67 29.66 -4.56
CA VAL A 589 29.51 30.36 -4.01
C VAL A 589 29.99 31.42 -3.03
N ILE A 590 29.61 32.66 -3.30
CA ILE A 590 29.94 33.85 -2.52
C ILE A 590 28.62 34.50 -2.11
N PHE A 591 28.35 34.50 -0.81
CA PHE A 591 27.30 35.33 -0.23
C PHE A 591 27.95 36.52 0.46
N GLU A 592 27.49 37.73 0.16
CA GLU A 592 27.97 38.93 0.82
C GLU A 592 26.84 39.92 1.13
N THR A 593 26.98 40.61 2.25
CA THR A 593 26.05 41.66 2.67
C THR A 593 26.82 42.74 3.43
N THR A 594 26.41 44.00 3.30
CA THR A 594 27.03 45.13 3.99
C THR A 594 26.14 45.64 5.10
N ILE A 595 26.65 45.66 6.33
CA ILE A 595 26.01 46.28 7.48
C ILE A 595 26.31 47.78 7.42
N PRO A 596 25.31 48.66 7.21
CA PRO A 596 25.53 50.09 7.14
C PRO A 596 25.98 50.65 8.50
N SER A 597 26.78 51.73 8.48
CA SER A 597 27.12 52.46 9.70
C SER A 597 25.91 53.25 10.20
N ASN A 598 25.16 52.69 11.15
CA ASN A 598 24.02 53.33 11.78
C ASN A 598 23.88 52.93 13.27
N GLN A 599 22.68 53.05 13.84
CA GLN A 599 22.39 52.76 15.24
C GLN A 599 22.42 51.26 15.58
N MET A 600 22.54 50.38 14.58
CA MET A 600 22.65 48.93 14.76
C MET A 600 24.11 48.49 14.78
N THR A 601 24.41 47.64 15.75
CA THR A 601 25.72 47.00 15.88
C THR A 601 25.58 45.49 15.74
N VAL A 602 26.57 44.85 15.14
CA VAL A 602 26.61 43.41 14.98
C VAL A 602 27.92 42.91 15.59
N ASP A 603 27.81 41.91 16.45
CA ASP A 603 28.98 41.17 16.92
C ASP A 603 29.32 40.09 15.90
N THR A 604 30.27 40.42 15.02
CA THR A 604 30.68 39.52 13.93
C THR A 604 31.32 38.22 14.41
N ALA A 605 31.75 38.15 15.67
CA ALA A 605 32.33 36.93 16.25
C ALA A 605 31.26 35.92 16.71
N GLN A 606 30.01 36.36 16.89
CA GLN A 606 28.89 35.49 17.32
C GLN A 606 28.05 34.97 16.15
N ILE A 607 28.35 35.39 14.92
CA ILE A 607 27.65 34.95 13.71
C ILE A 607 27.99 33.48 13.42
N LEU A 608 26.97 32.67 13.17
CA LEU A 608 27.11 31.27 12.75
C LEU A 608 26.41 31.05 11.41
N PRO A 609 27.11 30.50 10.39
CA PRO A 609 28.55 30.25 10.34
C PRO A 609 29.36 31.55 10.31
N VAL A 610 30.58 31.53 10.87
CA VAL A 610 31.46 32.71 10.93
C VAL A 610 31.78 33.21 9.51
N PRO A 611 31.71 34.53 9.24
CA PRO A 611 32.09 35.10 7.96
C PRO A 611 33.52 34.73 7.56
N SER A 612 33.73 34.33 6.31
CA SER A 612 35.06 34.06 5.75
C SER A 612 35.93 35.32 5.69
N ALA A 613 35.31 36.50 5.53
CA ALA A 613 35.96 37.79 5.64
C ALA A 613 35.02 38.86 6.21
N VAL A 614 35.60 39.79 6.96
CA VAL A 614 34.93 41.01 7.45
C VAL A 614 35.76 42.20 6.99
N ILE A 615 35.18 43.03 6.11
CA ILE A 615 35.85 44.20 5.52
C ILE A 615 35.27 45.45 6.18
N ASN A 616 36.13 46.27 6.79
CA ASN A 616 35.73 47.57 7.33
C ASN A 616 35.89 48.63 6.22
N ASN A 617 34.80 49.27 5.84
CA ASN A 617 34.78 50.26 4.77
C ASN A 617 35.10 51.66 5.32
N GLU A 618 35.58 52.56 4.45
CA GLU A 618 35.94 53.94 4.83
C GLU A 618 34.74 54.76 5.36
N ASP A 619 33.52 54.40 4.95
CA ASP A 619 32.27 55.02 5.41
C ASP A 619 31.79 54.48 6.77
N GLY A 620 32.57 53.61 7.42
CA GLY A 620 32.25 52.98 8.70
C GLY A 620 31.35 51.75 8.59
N SER A 621 30.84 51.42 7.40
CA SER A 621 30.07 50.19 7.18
C SER A 621 30.98 48.95 7.22
N LYS A 622 30.38 47.78 7.45
CA LYS A 622 31.11 46.50 7.49
C LYS A 622 30.54 45.54 6.46
N THR A 623 31.34 45.09 5.51
CA THR A 623 30.94 44.04 4.55
C THR A 623 31.32 42.68 5.10
N LEU A 624 30.32 41.81 5.24
CA LEU A 624 30.47 40.41 5.62
C LEU A 624 30.45 39.57 4.35
N LYS A 625 31.37 38.62 4.26
CA LYS A 625 31.50 37.72 3.11
C LYS A 625 31.68 36.28 3.57
N TRP A 626 30.88 35.38 3.00
CA TRP A 626 31.01 33.93 3.13
C TRP A 626 31.38 33.35 1.77
N THR A 627 32.41 32.51 1.74
CA THR A 627 32.86 31.82 0.53
C THR A 627 32.79 30.32 0.75
N MET A 628 32.18 29.62 -0.20
CA MET A 628 32.01 28.17 -0.20
C MET A 628 32.45 27.63 -1.56
N ASP A 629 33.18 26.52 -1.56
CA ASP A 629 33.70 25.93 -2.79
C ASP A 629 32.57 25.46 -3.73
N LYS A 630 31.50 24.93 -3.15
CA LYS A 630 30.30 24.48 -3.85
C LYS A 630 29.10 24.44 -2.91
N LEU A 631 27.90 24.46 -3.49
CA LEU A 631 26.65 24.07 -2.84
C LEU A 631 26.05 22.93 -3.67
N VAL A 632 25.70 21.80 -3.04
CA VAL A 632 25.11 20.66 -3.76
C VAL A 632 23.58 20.75 -3.81
N MET A 633 22.94 20.04 -4.73
CA MET A 633 21.48 20.00 -4.80
C MET A 633 20.86 19.47 -3.50
N GLY A 634 19.81 20.13 -3.02
CA GLY A 634 19.14 19.82 -1.76
C GLY A 634 19.90 20.27 -0.50
N GLU A 635 21.13 20.79 -0.62
CA GLU A 635 21.86 21.33 0.52
C GLU A 635 21.34 22.71 0.91
N GLU A 636 21.14 22.89 2.22
CA GLU A 636 20.75 24.15 2.83
C GLU A 636 21.89 24.77 3.63
N LYS A 637 22.09 26.08 3.48
CA LYS A 637 22.97 26.88 4.34
C LYS A 637 22.21 28.07 4.89
N VAL A 638 22.19 28.19 6.21
CA VAL A 638 21.54 29.29 6.92
C VAL A 638 22.60 30.17 7.57
N PHE A 639 22.43 31.49 7.44
CA PHE A 639 23.26 32.53 8.04
C PHE A 639 22.40 33.41 8.92
N GLU A 640 22.67 33.41 10.22
CA GLU A 640 21.95 34.25 11.18
C GLU A 640 22.79 35.44 11.62
N ILE A 641 22.26 36.65 11.46
CA ILE A 641 22.89 37.90 11.86
C ILE A 641 21.99 38.58 12.88
N THR A 642 22.49 38.76 14.10
CA THR A 642 21.78 39.50 15.16
C THR A 642 22.26 40.93 15.20
N TYR A 643 21.33 41.87 15.03
CA TYR A 643 21.55 43.31 15.07
C TYR A 643 21.08 43.85 16.41
N ASN A 644 21.99 44.50 17.14
CA ASN A 644 21.71 45.14 18.42
C ASN A 644 21.65 46.65 18.22
N GLY A 645 20.45 47.21 18.34
CA GLY A 645 20.20 48.64 18.27
C GLY A 645 20.34 49.30 19.63
N ALA A 646 20.94 50.48 19.66
CA ALA A 646 21.00 51.33 20.83
C ALA A 646 20.50 52.74 20.52
N ASN A 647 19.74 53.34 21.44
CA ASN A 647 19.13 54.67 21.27
C ASN A 647 18.28 54.81 19.99
N LEU A 648 17.51 53.76 19.66
CA LEU A 648 16.63 53.73 18.49
C LEU A 648 15.58 54.84 18.56
N VAL A 649 15.48 55.63 17.49
CA VAL A 649 14.57 56.77 17.41
C VAL A 649 13.22 56.31 16.86
N SER A 650 12.15 56.63 17.58
CA SER A 650 10.77 56.35 17.18
C SER A 650 10.40 56.94 15.82
N ASP A 651 9.49 56.28 15.08
CA ASP A 651 8.97 56.76 13.79
C ASP A 651 10.07 56.89 12.71
N THR A 652 11.06 56.00 12.77
CA THR A 652 12.14 55.91 11.78
C THR A 652 12.21 54.51 11.17
N ASN A 653 12.90 54.37 10.04
CA ASN A 653 13.24 53.07 9.45
C ASN A 653 14.74 52.85 9.58
N VAL A 654 15.11 51.69 10.11
CA VAL A 654 16.50 51.29 10.28
C VAL A 654 16.86 50.32 9.18
N LEU A 655 17.85 50.69 8.38
CA LEU A 655 18.40 49.83 7.34
C LEU A 655 19.38 48.82 7.95
N LEU A 656 19.14 47.52 7.77
CA LEU A 656 19.92 46.44 8.35
C LEU A 656 21.00 45.93 7.40
N THR A 657 20.70 45.89 6.10
CA THR A 657 21.64 45.45 5.06
C THR A 657 21.73 46.41 3.89
N LYS A 658 22.84 46.33 3.16
CA LYS A 658 23.12 47.01 1.89
C LYS A 658 23.87 46.07 0.97
N ASN A 659 23.64 46.22 -0.34
CA ASN A 659 24.39 45.50 -1.39
C ASN A 659 24.41 43.98 -1.12
N THR A 660 23.29 43.43 -0.67
CA THR A 660 23.19 42.00 -0.38
C THR A 660 23.16 41.26 -1.71
N LYS A 661 24.11 40.36 -1.94
CA LYS A 661 24.16 39.59 -3.18
C LYS A 661 24.71 38.18 -2.99
N LEU A 662 24.28 37.31 -3.88
CA LEU A 662 24.78 35.96 -4.07
C LEU A 662 25.48 35.89 -5.42
N THR A 663 26.67 35.30 -5.46
CA THR A 663 27.43 35.07 -6.70
C THR A 663 27.90 33.62 -6.72
N TYR A 664 27.68 32.91 -7.81
CA TYR A 664 28.15 31.54 -7.98
C TYR A 664 28.30 31.19 -9.46
N ASN A 665 29.08 30.17 -9.77
CA ASN A 665 29.14 29.59 -11.10
C ASN A 665 28.14 28.44 -11.19
N ASP A 666 27.24 28.49 -12.18
CA ASP A 666 26.36 27.38 -12.50
C ASP A 666 27.14 26.14 -12.99
N ARG A 667 26.44 25.04 -13.29
CA ARG A 667 27.07 23.82 -13.81
C ARG A 667 27.86 24.04 -15.10
N ASN A 668 27.41 24.97 -15.95
CA ASN A 668 28.04 25.29 -17.23
C ASN A 668 29.27 26.21 -17.05
N GLY A 669 29.57 26.63 -15.82
CA GLY A 669 30.65 27.56 -15.51
C GLY A 669 30.27 29.02 -15.79
N THR A 670 28.99 29.30 -16.03
CA THR A 670 28.48 30.66 -16.17
C THR A 670 28.36 31.30 -14.80
N GLU A 671 28.88 32.51 -14.65
CA GLU A 671 28.72 33.28 -13.42
C GLU A 671 27.28 33.81 -13.32
N VAL A 672 26.62 33.50 -12.23
CA VAL A 672 25.30 33.98 -11.84
C VAL A 672 25.46 34.95 -10.69
N ILE A 673 24.86 36.13 -10.81
CA ILE A 673 24.82 37.17 -9.78
C ILE A 673 23.36 37.48 -9.48
N GLU A 674 22.94 37.22 -8.24
CA GLU A 674 21.62 37.54 -7.74
C GLU A 674 21.72 38.66 -6.70
N ASN A 675 21.09 39.80 -6.98
CA ASN A 675 21.02 40.92 -6.05
C ASN A 675 19.73 40.82 -5.24
N ILE A 676 19.86 40.94 -3.94
CA ILE A 676 18.78 40.69 -2.98
C ILE A 676 18.36 42.02 -2.39
N GLN A 677 17.06 42.19 -2.16
CA GLN A 677 16.54 43.42 -1.59
C GLN A 677 17.11 43.68 -0.20
N ASP A 678 17.59 44.90 0.03
CA ASP A 678 18.08 45.34 1.32
C ASP A 678 16.99 45.27 2.41
N LEU A 679 17.35 44.73 3.58
CA LEU A 679 16.46 44.61 4.72
C LEU A 679 16.41 45.94 5.47
N GLN A 680 15.20 46.38 5.77
CA GLN A 680 14.92 47.51 6.64
C GLN A 680 13.80 47.14 7.61
N ILE A 681 13.87 47.66 8.83
CA ILE A 681 12.86 47.43 9.87
C ILE A 681 12.41 48.78 10.45
N PRO A 682 11.09 49.02 10.56
CA PRO A 682 10.59 50.21 11.24
C PRO A 682 10.86 50.17 12.74
N VAL A 683 11.25 51.31 13.31
CA VAL A 683 11.24 51.53 14.75
C VAL A 683 9.87 52.07 15.12
N SER A 684 9.12 51.26 15.85
CA SER A 684 7.78 51.57 16.30
C SER A 684 7.76 52.95 16.94
N LYS A 685 6.81 53.77 16.50
CA LYS A 685 6.50 55.00 17.18
C LYS A 685 5.91 54.75 18.56
N TYR A 686 5.51 53.54 18.92
CA TYR A 686 4.78 53.33 20.17
C TYR A 686 5.31 52.09 20.89
N LEU A 687 5.55 52.23 22.18
CA LEU A 687 5.83 51.14 23.09
C LEU A 687 4.79 51.23 24.19
N ILE A 688 3.92 50.23 24.27
CA ILE A 688 2.92 50.12 25.31
C ILE A 688 3.15 48.84 26.11
N ASP A 689 3.04 48.95 27.42
CA ASP A 689 2.97 47.80 28.32
C ASP A 689 1.50 47.62 28.70
N SER A 690 0.92 46.47 28.36
CA SER A 690 -0.53 46.24 28.40
C SER A 690 -0.84 44.96 29.15
N GLU A 691 -1.59 45.09 30.24
CA GLU A 691 -2.10 43.98 31.03
C GLU A 691 -3.61 43.86 30.85
N VAL A 692 -4.11 42.62 30.75
CA VAL A 692 -5.53 42.33 30.64
C VAL A 692 -5.96 41.48 31.83
N LEU A 693 -6.92 41.99 32.59
CA LEU A 693 -7.51 41.37 33.75
C LEU A 693 -8.99 41.11 33.49
N THR A 694 -9.52 40.07 34.12
CA THR A 694 -10.95 39.82 34.19
C THR A 694 -11.39 39.81 35.65
N ASN A 695 -12.62 40.23 35.93
CA ASN A 695 -13.11 40.26 37.31
C ASN A 695 -13.19 38.87 37.97
N LYS A 696 -13.32 37.79 37.17
CA LYS A 696 -13.28 36.39 37.60
C LYS A 696 -12.61 35.49 36.56
N GLN A 697 -12.33 34.25 36.94
CA GLN A 697 -11.73 33.21 36.06
C GLN A 697 -12.76 32.25 35.45
N THR A 698 -14.00 32.24 35.93
CA THR A 698 -15.07 31.33 35.48
C THR A 698 -16.42 32.05 35.43
N TYR A 699 -17.21 31.78 34.39
CA TYR A 699 -18.50 32.42 34.13
C TYR A 699 -19.55 31.38 33.75
N LYS A 700 -20.81 31.66 34.08
CA LYS A 700 -21.96 30.89 33.58
C LYS A 700 -22.42 31.42 32.22
N ALA A 701 -23.28 30.68 31.54
CA ALA A 701 -23.96 31.17 30.34
C ALA A 701 -24.78 32.43 30.69
N ASN A 702 -24.80 33.39 29.76
CA ASN A 702 -25.46 34.69 29.90
C ASN A 702 -25.00 35.53 31.11
N GLU A 703 -23.73 35.40 31.52
CA GLU A 703 -23.09 36.22 32.57
C GLU A 703 -22.19 37.29 31.93
N ASN A 704 -22.15 38.50 32.51
CA ASN A 704 -21.26 39.56 32.06
C ASN A 704 -19.84 39.35 32.64
N MET A 705 -18.87 39.26 31.76
CA MET A 705 -17.44 39.34 32.04
C MET A 705 -16.99 40.80 31.98
N GLU A 706 -16.43 41.30 33.08
CA GLU A 706 -15.79 42.61 33.11
C GLU A 706 -14.31 42.43 32.79
N ILE A 707 -13.85 43.12 31.76
CA ILE A 707 -12.48 43.06 31.23
C ILE A 707 -11.84 44.40 31.53
N THR A 708 -10.73 44.39 32.26
CA THR A 708 -9.94 45.58 32.55
C THR A 708 -8.63 45.49 31.79
N ASN A 709 -8.33 46.49 30.96
CA ASN A 709 -7.04 46.65 30.33
C ASN A 709 -6.27 47.81 30.96
N ILE A 710 -5.14 47.51 31.57
CA ILE A 710 -4.21 48.50 32.10
C ILE A 710 -3.10 48.65 31.07
N THR A 711 -3.11 49.77 30.34
CA THR A 711 -2.11 50.04 29.32
C THR A 711 -1.29 51.27 29.73
N LYS A 712 0.03 51.12 29.75
CA LYS A 712 1.00 52.18 29.98
C LYS A 712 1.78 52.48 28.71
N ASN A 713 1.77 53.74 28.30
CA ASN A 713 2.68 54.21 27.27
C ASN A 713 4.08 54.32 27.88
N MET A 714 5.02 53.53 27.38
CA MET A 714 6.41 53.49 27.84
C MET A 714 7.31 54.49 27.09
N THR A 715 6.74 55.26 26.16
CA THR A 715 7.47 56.27 25.38
C THR A 715 7.45 57.64 26.06
N SER A 716 8.36 58.51 25.63
CA SER A 716 8.52 59.89 26.12
C SER A 716 7.60 60.92 25.43
N TYR A 717 6.67 60.48 24.58
CA TYR A 717 5.72 61.34 23.85
C TYR A 717 4.32 60.72 23.84
N SER A 718 3.30 61.47 23.41
CA SER A 718 1.91 60.99 23.40
C SER A 718 1.60 60.04 22.24
N SER A 719 0.73 59.07 22.48
CA SER A 719 0.40 57.97 21.58
C SER A 719 -1.11 57.82 21.43
N THR A 720 -1.62 57.89 20.20
CA THR A 720 -3.06 57.65 19.92
C THR A 720 -3.21 56.33 19.16
N LEU A 721 -3.88 55.37 19.78
CA LEU A 721 -4.11 54.02 19.25
C LEU A 721 -5.61 53.73 19.18
N THR A 722 -6.00 52.89 18.24
CA THR A 722 -7.32 52.28 18.14
C THR A 722 -7.25 50.81 18.51
N GLY A 723 -8.09 50.33 19.41
CA GLY A 723 -8.06 48.94 19.87
C GLY A 723 -9.34 48.16 19.59
N GLU A 724 -9.22 46.85 19.72
CA GLU A 724 -10.35 45.91 19.77
C GLU A 724 -10.12 44.89 20.89
N VAL A 725 -11.20 44.48 21.55
CA VAL A 725 -11.19 43.43 22.57
C VAL A 725 -11.71 42.15 21.95
N ILE A 726 -10.83 41.16 21.80
CA ILE A 726 -11.09 39.90 21.11
C ILE A 726 -11.20 38.78 22.15
N ILE A 727 -12.22 37.93 21.96
CA ILE A 727 -12.38 36.69 22.70
C ILE A 727 -12.11 35.54 21.73
N SER A 728 -11.19 34.66 22.10
CA SER A 728 -10.83 33.47 21.30
C SER A 728 -10.97 32.19 22.11
N ASP A 729 -11.20 31.06 21.44
CA ASP A 729 -11.20 29.75 22.08
C ASP A 729 -9.77 29.23 22.34
N SER A 730 -9.64 27.99 22.83
CA SER A 730 -8.35 27.34 23.12
C SER A 730 -7.48 27.10 21.90
N ASP A 731 -8.08 27.05 20.71
CA ASP A 731 -7.38 26.79 19.44
C ASP A 731 -6.97 28.11 18.74
N GLY A 732 -7.30 29.25 19.37
CA GLY A 732 -6.97 30.59 18.87
C GLY A 732 -7.99 31.14 17.87
N ASN A 733 -9.13 30.47 17.66
CA ASN A 733 -10.16 30.97 16.77
C ASN A 733 -10.92 32.12 17.43
N ARG A 734 -11.21 33.17 16.65
CA ARG A 734 -11.96 34.34 17.11
C ARG A 734 -13.44 33.96 17.33
N VAL A 735 -13.89 34.02 18.58
CA VAL A 735 -15.24 33.66 19.02
C VAL A 735 -16.15 34.89 19.09
N ALA A 736 -15.63 36.00 19.60
CA ALA A 736 -16.39 37.24 19.72
C ALA A 736 -15.48 38.48 19.73
N VAL A 737 -16.11 39.65 19.57
CA VAL A 737 -15.51 40.97 19.73
C VAL A 737 -16.32 41.67 20.80
N ALA A 738 -15.71 41.92 21.96
CA ALA A 738 -16.42 42.57 23.07
C ALA A 738 -16.58 44.07 22.81
N GLU A 739 -15.59 44.69 22.19
CA GLU A 739 -15.58 46.10 21.82
C GLU A 739 -14.63 46.31 20.63
N SER A 740 -14.95 47.23 19.72
CA SER A 740 -14.12 47.58 18.57
C SER A 740 -13.98 49.09 18.42
N ASP A 741 -13.04 49.54 17.57
CA ASP A 741 -12.83 50.96 17.28
C ASP A 741 -12.51 51.83 18.52
N ILE A 742 -11.90 51.22 19.54
CA ILE A 742 -11.57 51.87 20.81
C ILE A 742 -10.46 52.89 20.57
N SER A 743 -10.77 54.17 20.41
CA SER A 743 -9.74 55.20 20.23
C SER A 743 -9.32 55.80 21.57
N ASN A 744 -8.02 55.74 21.89
CA ASN A 744 -7.50 56.38 23.10
C ASN A 744 -6.11 56.99 22.87
N THR A 745 -5.82 58.07 23.61
CA THR A 745 -4.55 58.79 23.58
C THR A 745 -3.86 58.72 24.94
N TRP A 746 -2.71 58.06 25.04
CA TRP A 746 -1.85 58.07 26.22
C TRP A 746 -0.80 59.17 26.10
N LEU A 747 -0.64 60.00 27.11
CA LEU A 747 0.51 60.89 27.25
C LEU A 747 1.80 60.09 27.51
N ALA A 748 2.93 60.76 27.43
CA ALA A 748 4.24 60.17 27.74
C ALA A 748 4.25 59.53 29.14
N ASN A 749 4.71 58.29 29.27
CA ASN A 749 4.75 57.54 30.54
C ASN A 749 3.40 57.34 31.25
N GLU A 750 2.28 57.74 30.64
CA GLU A 750 0.95 57.65 31.24
C GLU A 750 0.45 56.20 31.23
N SER A 751 -0.13 55.77 32.34
CA SER A 751 -0.90 54.54 32.43
C SER A 751 -2.39 54.86 32.51
N LYS A 752 -3.20 54.15 31.72
CA LYS A 752 -4.66 54.24 31.75
C LYS A 752 -5.24 52.86 31.95
N GLU A 753 -6.32 52.84 32.71
CA GLU A 753 -7.16 51.68 32.91
C GLU A 753 -8.45 51.86 32.08
N LEU A 754 -8.77 50.86 31.27
CA LEU A 754 -9.97 50.83 30.42
C LEU A 754 -10.79 49.61 30.75
N SER A 755 -12.10 49.78 30.85
CA SER A 755 -13.02 48.71 31.23
C SER A 755 -14.00 48.42 30.09
N PHE A 756 -14.16 47.13 29.80
CA PHE A 756 -15.03 46.60 28.77
C PHE A 756 -15.90 45.49 29.35
N ILE A 757 -17.03 45.20 28.70
CA ILE A 757 -17.94 44.15 29.14
C ILE A 757 -18.21 43.21 27.98
N TRP A 758 -18.08 41.91 28.22
CA TRP A 758 -18.52 40.87 27.30
C TRP A 758 -19.55 39.98 27.97
N ASN A 759 -20.72 39.76 27.35
CA ASN A 759 -21.71 38.81 27.86
C ASN A 759 -21.49 37.43 27.21
N THR A 760 -21.27 36.39 28.04
CA THR A 760 -21.02 35.01 27.58
C THR A 760 -22.19 34.38 26.82
N SER A 761 -23.39 34.97 26.86
CA SER A 761 -24.57 34.60 26.06
C SER A 761 -24.78 33.09 26.01
N ASN A 762 -24.90 32.51 24.81
CA ASN A 762 -24.98 31.07 24.57
C ASN A 762 -23.63 30.46 24.14
N THR A 763 -22.50 31.11 24.48
CA THR A 763 -21.17 30.62 24.14
C THR A 763 -20.95 29.25 24.80
N MET A 764 -20.35 28.32 24.05
CA MET A 764 -20.13 26.95 24.49
C MET A 764 -19.25 26.89 25.75
N ALA A 765 -19.37 25.81 26.53
CA ALA A 765 -18.49 25.61 27.67
C ALA A 765 -17.06 25.30 27.18
N GLY A 766 -16.07 26.05 27.67
CA GLY A 766 -14.68 25.90 27.23
C GLY A 766 -13.73 26.89 27.91
N LYS A 767 -12.45 26.80 27.58
CA LYS A 767 -11.46 27.82 27.95
C LYS A 767 -11.39 28.87 26.86
N TYR A 768 -11.44 30.13 27.26
CA TYR A 768 -11.37 31.27 26.36
C TYR A 768 -10.22 32.18 26.76
N LYS A 769 -9.61 32.81 25.76
CA LYS A 769 -8.57 33.82 25.92
C LYS A 769 -9.14 35.19 25.58
N VAL A 770 -8.92 36.16 26.46
CA VAL A 770 -9.22 37.57 26.20
C VAL A 770 -7.94 38.26 25.73
N GLN A 771 -8.03 38.99 24.63
CA GLN A 771 -6.92 39.79 24.11
C GLN A 771 -7.41 41.20 23.83
N VAL A 772 -6.61 42.19 24.20
CA VAL A 772 -6.84 43.59 23.81
C VAL A 772 -5.74 43.97 22.84
N VAL A 773 -6.12 44.22 21.59
CA VAL A 773 -5.20 44.48 20.48
C VAL A 773 -5.25 45.97 20.20
N TRP A 774 -4.12 46.67 20.26
CA TRP A 774 -4.02 48.09 19.92
C TRP A 774 -3.36 48.28 18.55
N LYS A 775 -3.91 49.17 17.73
CA LYS A 775 -3.49 49.43 16.35
C LYS A 775 -3.39 50.93 16.09
N LEU A 776 -2.74 51.31 15.00
CA LEU A 776 -2.60 52.73 14.61
C LEU A 776 -3.79 53.24 13.81
N LEU A 777 -4.11 54.52 14.02
CA LEU A 777 -5.11 55.29 13.26
C LEU A 777 -4.59 55.61 11.84
N LYS A 778 -4.43 54.55 11.04
CA LYS A 778 -4.46 54.44 9.56
C LYS A 778 -3.62 53.24 9.11
N ASN A 779 -4.23 52.39 8.28
CA ASN A 779 -3.65 51.30 7.47
C ASN A 779 -2.12 51.19 7.48
N GLN A 780 -1.51 50.48 8.44
CA GLN A 780 -0.40 49.52 8.29
C GLN A 780 -0.04 48.90 9.67
N ALA A 781 0.21 47.59 9.65
CA ALA A 781 0.65 46.68 10.73
C ALA A 781 -0.28 46.52 11.97
N ASN A 782 -0.69 45.28 12.22
CA ASN A 782 -1.31 44.86 13.49
C ASN A 782 -0.21 44.72 14.55
N PHE A 783 -0.44 45.24 15.76
CA PHE A 783 0.37 44.94 16.95
C PHE A 783 -0.48 44.05 17.85
N VAL A 784 0.01 42.86 18.20
CA VAL A 784 -0.71 41.90 19.07
C VAL A 784 -0.32 42.12 20.51
#